data_AF-A0AAI9TZL4-F1
#
_entry.id   AF-A0AAI9TZL4-F1
#
_cell.length_a   1.000
_cell.length_b   1.000
_cell.length_c   1.000
_cell.angle_alpha   90.00
_cell.angle_beta   90.00
_cell.angle_gamma   90.00
#
_symmetry.space_group_name_H-M   'P 1'
#
loop_
_entity.id
_entity.type
_entity.pdbx_description
1 polymer ?
#
loop_
_entity_poly.entity_id
_entity_poly.type
_entity_poly.pdbx_seq_one_letter_code
_entity_poly.pdbx_strand_id
1 'polypeptide(L)'
;MASQHDLQELLRVITSRKGVTMMAAMGQVKALQTVELRSIQQISDAPLDLVERGLGDSKSAKALQTACKTHLKRANTKRSGDHLSSPSGKRPKYYHPSDNSEGPAQSVEDMEAALSLSVVTDEKEIAEASIYTNRAPLMLAFVLELLRHTMPMQPMSSRLSLAQAVVSANSKSKAISIGLTKAANEDSSWGEGQPKVNIMGRAIAVLKRGDFDLQGSGLVAPESPGRASGDSLQDRKPLDSSKQDLGSIAFTENQWSASRQVTFKSSTFVARVANVEDGTQASGLLRSLLLSEPQLQTATHNAWAYRVKRRGQGDKQDKGLGEVREACEDDGETGCGEFIQRLIREAGIVDVIVVLTRWFGGEMLGTDRWRLMRNVVTEALSQRLRFTQTQGACDDVALWALDLQNMDNGLGSRSASGTSGNVVGIPTYRPESARAYLLKSFASGQSEGVPTGDNPGGSASKAKQKRVSKSEVDSERMRNLGRLLGALRLLFDSWSSLGPREMDRKAYSCYATRRANQLKPTPTTSNTLETADAIFKARKIPLLASGVVALGLGIYISLLASSFYSSTCHENPEPAPDAVPTGRPHAFTKDSAKRFDQSLEGSEWLMGITSLRKRLAAEASGHVLEVAMGTGRNLPFYDWSQIISSRNSATQALAAPKANARPSKFEASPMISYTGIDISDEMLGVAVEKLAETVPELADVDPIIEKETVPSPAQWNDISYLAGRLRILRSDIHEHIPSPPQQPCPQAKYDFICSTFSLCSVRDPEQMVRDLASKVKPNTGKIVLVEHGRGWWGFVNGLLDKSAASHFQKFGCWWNRDIAEIVENAAQCTPGLQVTRVDRPYFTQLGTTLWIELKVSDSGVS
;
A
#
# COMPACT_ATOMS: atom_id res chain seq x y z
N MET A 1 25.87 -28.69 30.54
CA MET A 1 25.99 -29.10 29.12
C MET A 1 24.86 -28.43 28.35
N ALA A 2 25.13 -27.79 27.21
CA ALA A 2 24.07 -27.17 26.41
C ALA A 2 23.25 -28.26 25.72
N SER A 3 21.92 -28.15 25.73
CA SER A 3 21.10 -29.14 25.05
C SER A 3 21.24 -28.97 23.53
N GLN A 4 21.08 -30.06 22.76
CA GLN A 4 21.08 -30.00 21.29
C GLN A 4 20.00 -29.02 20.76
N HIS A 5 18.94 -28.85 21.54
CA HIS A 5 17.86 -27.89 21.30
C HIS A 5 18.33 -26.43 21.44
N ASP A 6 19.10 -26.10 22.48
CA ASP A 6 19.63 -24.73 22.69
C ASP A 6 20.56 -24.30 21.53
N LEU A 7 21.33 -25.26 21.00
CA LEU A 7 22.21 -25.03 19.86
C LEU A 7 21.42 -24.73 18.58
N GLN A 8 20.35 -25.48 18.31
CA GLN A 8 19.49 -25.29 17.14
C GLN A 8 18.77 -23.94 17.19
N GLU A 9 18.25 -23.56 18.35
CA GLU A 9 17.58 -22.28 18.56
C GLU A 9 18.55 -21.10 18.41
N LEU A 10 19.77 -21.22 18.96
CA LEU A 10 20.79 -20.19 18.82
C LEU A 10 21.24 -20.00 17.36
N LEU A 11 21.44 -21.10 16.62
CA LEU A 11 21.75 -21.05 15.18
C LEU A 11 20.60 -20.40 14.38
N ARG A 12 19.35 -20.69 14.72
CA ARG A 12 18.17 -20.08 14.09
C ARG A 12 18.11 -18.57 14.32
N VAL A 13 18.43 -18.10 15.54
CA VAL A 13 18.46 -16.66 15.85
C VAL A 13 19.58 -15.95 15.08
N ILE A 14 20.77 -16.54 15.01
CA ILE A 14 21.92 -15.93 14.32
C ILE A 14 21.69 -15.86 12.80
N THR A 15 21.14 -16.91 12.21
CA THR A 15 20.89 -17.01 10.76
C THR A 15 19.69 -16.20 10.28
N SER A 16 18.77 -15.86 11.18
CA SER A 16 17.67 -14.92 10.88
C SER A 16 18.13 -13.48 10.60
N ARG A 17 19.41 -13.17 10.87
CA ARG A 17 20.01 -11.86 10.57
C ARG A 17 20.42 -11.80 9.10
N LYS A 18 20.01 -10.74 8.41
CA LYS A 18 20.31 -10.51 6.99
C LYS A 18 21.83 -10.53 6.74
N GLY A 19 22.29 -11.46 5.90
CA GLY A 19 23.69 -11.56 5.49
C GLY A 19 24.56 -12.55 6.27
N VAL A 20 24.01 -13.34 7.21
CA VAL A 20 24.78 -14.36 7.95
C VAL A 20 24.55 -15.75 7.37
N THR A 21 25.60 -16.38 6.85
CA THR A 21 25.56 -17.76 6.33
C THR A 21 25.58 -18.80 7.47
N MET A 22 25.12 -20.02 7.20
CA MET A 22 25.16 -21.12 8.18
C MET A 22 26.58 -21.38 8.72
N MET A 23 27.61 -21.31 7.85
CA MET A 23 29.01 -21.46 8.28
C MET A 23 29.46 -20.35 9.22
N ALA A 24 29.14 -19.09 8.91
CA ALA A 24 29.45 -17.96 9.78
C ALA A 24 28.72 -18.07 11.13
N ALA A 25 27.47 -18.54 11.12
CA ALA A 25 26.70 -18.76 12.33
C ALA A 25 27.30 -19.84 13.23
N MET A 26 27.78 -20.97 12.67
CA MET A 26 28.48 -22.00 13.44
C MET A 26 29.80 -21.49 14.04
N GLY A 27 30.53 -20.64 13.32
CA GLY A 27 31.74 -19.98 13.83
C GLY A 27 31.45 -19.08 15.03
N GLN A 28 30.41 -18.26 14.95
CA GLN A 28 29.98 -17.38 16.05
C GLN A 28 29.52 -18.18 17.28
N VAL A 29 28.79 -19.27 17.08
CA VAL A 29 28.37 -20.15 18.18
C VAL A 29 29.56 -20.80 18.87
N LYS A 30 30.57 -21.26 18.11
CA LYS A 30 31.79 -21.84 18.68
C LYS A 30 32.58 -20.80 19.49
N ALA A 31 32.63 -19.56 19.03
CA ALA A 31 33.31 -18.46 19.71
C ALA A 31 32.56 -17.97 20.97
N LEU A 32 31.22 -18.08 21.01
CA LEU A 32 30.44 -17.80 22.23
C LEU A 32 30.59 -18.92 23.27
N GLN A 33 30.74 -20.18 22.82
CA GLN A 33 30.97 -21.33 23.69
C GLN A 33 32.30 -21.28 24.45
N THR A 34 33.35 -20.63 23.90
CA THR A 34 34.64 -20.45 24.58
C THR A 34 34.56 -19.46 25.75
N VAL A 35 33.57 -18.57 25.76
CA VAL A 35 33.26 -17.65 26.86
C VAL A 35 32.08 -18.14 27.70
N GLU A 36 31.79 -19.46 27.63
CA GLU A 36 30.73 -20.16 28.36
C GLU A 36 29.29 -19.68 28.08
N LEU A 37 29.08 -18.90 27.03
CA LEU A 37 27.75 -18.50 26.57
C LEU A 37 27.20 -19.54 25.60
N ARG A 38 26.33 -20.43 26.09
CA ARG A 38 25.84 -21.58 25.32
C ARG A 38 24.33 -21.56 25.03
N SER A 39 23.58 -20.60 25.58
CA SER A 39 22.14 -20.47 25.35
C SER A 39 21.71 -19.02 25.08
N ILE A 40 20.53 -18.86 24.47
CA ILE A 40 19.92 -17.56 24.19
C ILE A 40 19.69 -16.75 25.49
N GLN A 41 19.31 -17.42 26.58
CA GLN A 41 19.12 -16.81 27.89
C GLN A 41 20.44 -16.25 28.44
N GLN A 42 21.51 -17.04 28.41
CA GLN A 42 22.83 -16.61 28.87
C GLN A 42 23.35 -15.41 28.09
N ILE A 43 23.17 -15.38 26.76
CA ILE A 43 23.61 -14.25 25.92
C ILE A 43 22.78 -12.98 26.19
N SER A 44 21.49 -13.13 26.49
CA SER A 44 20.60 -12.02 26.84
C SER A 44 21.00 -11.35 28.17
N ASP A 45 21.35 -12.17 29.16
CA ASP A 45 21.59 -11.73 30.54
C ASP A 45 23.05 -11.38 30.81
N ALA A 46 23.97 -11.79 29.93
CA ALA A 46 25.39 -11.48 30.05
C ALA A 46 25.69 -9.98 29.92
N PRO A 47 26.69 -9.45 30.65
CA PRO A 47 27.21 -8.11 30.41
C PRO A 47 27.78 -8.01 28.99
N LEU A 48 27.57 -6.86 28.35
CA LEU A 48 27.89 -6.66 26.93
C LEU A 48 29.36 -6.97 26.62
N ASP A 49 30.28 -6.59 27.51
CA ASP A 49 31.72 -6.81 27.40
C ASP A 49 32.11 -8.30 27.31
N LEU A 50 31.29 -9.19 27.87
CA LEU A 50 31.50 -10.64 27.82
C LEU A 50 31.03 -11.22 26.48
N VAL A 51 29.94 -10.70 25.91
CA VAL A 51 29.47 -11.04 24.56
C VAL A 51 30.43 -10.49 23.50
N GLU A 52 31.00 -9.31 23.73
CA GLU A 52 32.01 -8.68 22.88
C GLU A 52 33.32 -9.48 22.87
N ARG A 53 33.80 -9.98 24.02
CA ARG A 53 34.96 -10.89 24.08
C ARG A 53 34.75 -12.20 23.31
N GLY A 54 33.51 -12.68 23.20
CA GLY A 54 33.20 -13.90 22.45
C GLY A 54 33.08 -13.70 20.94
N LEU A 55 32.65 -12.51 20.48
CA LEU A 55 32.43 -12.24 19.05
C LEU A 55 33.50 -11.35 18.41
N GLY A 56 34.30 -10.64 19.19
CA GLY A 56 35.38 -9.75 18.73
C GLY A 56 34.88 -8.42 18.11
N ASP A 57 33.58 -8.19 18.02
CA ASP A 57 32.99 -6.99 17.42
C ASP A 57 31.80 -6.46 18.25
N SER A 58 31.90 -5.20 18.70
CA SER A 58 30.87 -4.50 19.47
C SER A 58 29.54 -4.38 18.73
N LYS A 59 29.57 -4.18 17.41
CA LYS A 59 28.36 -4.03 16.59
C LYS A 59 27.62 -5.36 16.49
N SER A 60 28.35 -6.46 16.26
CA SER A 60 27.80 -7.81 16.20
C SER A 60 27.31 -8.31 17.56
N ALA A 61 27.99 -7.98 18.65
CA ALA A 61 27.59 -8.32 20.02
C ALA A 61 26.28 -7.62 20.42
N LYS A 62 26.18 -6.30 20.23
CA LYS A 62 24.94 -5.53 20.50
C LYS A 62 23.77 -6.05 19.67
N ALA A 63 24.00 -6.35 18.39
CA ALA A 63 22.96 -6.86 17.50
C ALA A 63 22.51 -8.27 17.88
N LEU A 64 23.44 -9.17 18.24
CA LEU A 64 23.09 -10.53 18.69
C LEU A 64 22.35 -10.50 20.03
N GLN A 65 22.85 -9.73 21.01
CA GLN A 65 22.20 -9.62 22.31
C GLN A 65 20.79 -9.03 22.20
N THR A 66 20.58 -8.05 21.30
CA THR A 66 19.24 -7.50 21.01
C THR A 66 18.33 -8.55 20.35
N ALA A 67 18.87 -9.36 19.44
CA ALA A 67 18.12 -10.46 18.82
C ALA A 67 17.72 -11.52 19.84
N CYS A 68 18.62 -11.91 20.75
CA CYS A 68 18.33 -12.85 21.85
C CYS A 68 17.28 -12.29 22.81
N LYS A 69 17.39 -11.01 23.22
CA LYS A 69 16.39 -10.32 24.06
C LYS A 69 15.02 -10.24 23.39
N THR A 70 14.99 -10.02 22.08
CA THR A 70 13.74 -9.96 21.30
C THR A 70 13.12 -11.35 21.15
N HIS A 71 13.96 -12.38 20.96
CA HIS A 71 13.53 -13.78 20.89
C HIS A 71 12.91 -14.24 22.21
N LEU A 72 13.55 -13.89 23.34
CA LEU A 72 13.05 -14.19 24.68
C LEU A 72 11.78 -13.41 25.03
N LYS A 73 11.67 -12.13 24.64
CA LYS A 73 10.41 -11.38 24.78
C LYS A 73 9.27 -12.04 24.01
N ARG A 74 9.53 -12.57 22.82
CA ARG A 74 8.56 -13.28 21.99
C ARG A 74 8.20 -14.67 22.56
N ALA A 75 9.15 -15.33 23.23
CA ALA A 75 8.94 -16.59 23.94
C ALA A 75 8.20 -16.40 25.28
N ASN A 76 8.51 -15.36 26.06
CA ASN A 76 7.82 -15.02 27.32
C ASN A 76 6.39 -14.55 27.09
N THR A 77 6.07 -13.92 25.95
CA THR A 77 4.66 -13.71 25.56
C THR A 77 3.87 -14.99 25.30
N LYS A 78 4.52 -16.17 25.34
CA LYS A 78 3.90 -17.48 25.14
C LYS A 78 3.95 -18.40 26.38
N ARG A 79 4.61 -18.02 27.48
CA ARG A 79 4.68 -18.77 28.74
C ARG A 79 4.94 -17.84 29.94
N SER A 80 3.90 -17.29 30.56
CA SER A 80 3.87 -16.87 31.97
C SER A 80 2.51 -16.22 32.27
N GLY A 81 1.55 -17.05 32.67
CA GLY A 81 0.54 -16.65 33.64
C GLY A 81 0.85 -17.43 34.91
N ASP A 82 1.44 -16.77 35.92
CA ASP A 82 0.95 -16.81 37.29
C ASP A 82 1.75 -15.90 38.24
N HIS A 83 0.98 -15.32 39.18
CA HIS A 83 1.33 -14.49 40.34
C HIS A 83 1.64 -12.97 40.20
N LEU A 84 0.70 -12.19 40.78
CA LEU A 84 0.79 -10.89 41.49
C LEU A 84 0.57 -9.56 40.71
N SER A 85 -0.67 -9.05 40.84
CA SER A 85 -1.10 -7.70 41.29
C SER A 85 -0.70 -6.40 40.55
N SER A 86 -1.56 -5.93 39.60
CA SER A 86 -2.07 -4.55 39.30
C SER A 86 -1.17 -3.27 39.26
N PRO A 87 -1.60 -2.13 38.65
CA PRO A 87 -2.44 -1.87 37.45
C PRO A 87 -1.87 -0.76 36.51
N SER A 88 -2.00 -0.88 35.17
CA SER A 88 -2.28 0.29 34.30
C SER A 88 -2.82 -0.15 32.93
N GLY A 89 -3.94 0.45 32.52
CA GLY A 89 -4.83 -0.07 31.49
C GLY A 89 -4.45 0.26 30.05
N LYS A 90 -4.51 -0.77 29.20
CA LYS A 90 -4.79 -0.65 27.76
C LYS A 90 -5.87 -1.65 27.36
N ARG A 91 -6.99 -1.10 26.84
CA ARG A 91 -8.11 -1.64 26.03
C ARG A 91 -8.45 -3.15 26.12
N PRO A 92 -9.72 -3.51 26.40
CA PRO A 92 -10.14 -4.91 26.43
C PRO A 92 -10.17 -5.49 25.01
N LYS A 93 -9.31 -6.47 24.75
CA LYS A 93 -9.56 -7.54 23.78
C LYS A 93 -10.48 -8.53 24.50
N TYR A 94 -11.70 -8.73 23.98
CA TYR A 94 -12.48 -9.91 24.34
C TYR A 94 -11.71 -11.11 23.77
N TYR A 95 -11.01 -11.81 24.66
CA TYR A 95 -10.39 -13.11 24.43
C TYR A 95 -11.38 -14.12 25.02
N HIS A 96 -11.80 -15.11 24.23
CA HIS A 96 -12.38 -16.33 24.80
C HIS A 96 -11.28 -17.04 25.62
N PRO A 97 -11.59 -17.60 26.79
CA PRO A 97 -10.66 -18.44 27.55
C PRO A 97 -10.22 -19.63 26.68
N SER A 98 -8.91 -19.87 26.65
CA SER A 98 -8.31 -21.07 26.07
C SER A 98 -8.66 -22.29 26.93
N ASP A 99 -9.22 -23.34 26.32
CA ASP A 99 -9.17 -24.67 26.91
C ASP A 99 -7.86 -25.35 26.49
N ASN A 100 -6.94 -25.41 27.44
CA ASN A 100 -6.10 -26.58 27.69
C ASN A 100 -6.13 -26.80 29.21
N SER A 101 -7.34 -26.98 29.70
CA SER A 101 -7.70 -27.74 30.87
C SER A 101 -8.70 -28.77 30.36
N GLU A 102 -8.67 -30.01 30.85
CA GLU A 102 -9.80 -30.92 30.64
C GLU A 102 -11.01 -30.34 31.39
N GLY A 103 -11.68 -29.37 30.76
CA GLY A 103 -12.98 -28.84 31.09
C GLY A 103 -14.02 -29.43 30.13
N PRO A 104 -15.31 -29.47 30.52
CA PRO A 104 -16.34 -30.06 29.67
C PRO A 104 -16.40 -29.27 28.35
N ALA A 105 -16.34 -29.95 27.22
CA ALA A 105 -16.47 -29.37 25.89
C ALA A 105 -17.63 -28.35 25.89
N GLN A 106 -17.33 -27.07 25.63
CA GLN A 106 -18.38 -26.03 25.53
C GLN A 106 -19.40 -26.50 24.51
N SER A 107 -20.65 -26.60 24.95
CA SER A 107 -21.73 -27.11 24.11
C SER A 107 -21.98 -26.15 22.94
N VAL A 108 -22.49 -26.65 21.81
CA VAL A 108 -22.82 -25.79 20.65
C VAL A 108 -23.85 -24.73 21.05
N GLU A 109 -24.70 -25.08 22.00
CA GLU A 109 -25.70 -24.24 22.65
C GLU A 109 -25.07 -23.05 23.39
N ASP A 110 -23.96 -23.24 24.12
CA ASP A 110 -23.26 -22.17 24.84
C ASP A 110 -22.66 -21.13 23.88
N MET A 111 -22.11 -21.59 22.74
CA MET A 111 -21.58 -20.71 21.71
C MET A 111 -22.68 -19.88 21.03
N GLU A 112 -23.84 -20.49 20.75
CA GLU A 112 -24.99 -19.76 20.20
C GLU A 112 -25.58 -18.78 21.22
N ALA A 113 -25.62 -19.14 22.51
CA ALA A 113 -26.07 -18.25 23.58
C ALA A 113 -25.18 -17.00 23.70
N ALA A 114 -23.85 -17.14 23.51
CA ALA A 114 -22.92 -16.01 23.52
C ALA A 114 -23.14 -15.01 22.37
N LEU A 115 -23.74 -15.46 21.26
CA LEU A 115 -24.06 -14.62 20.11
C LEU A 115 -25.41 -13.91 20.22
N SER A 116 -26.21 -14.22 21.24
CA SER A 116 -27.50 -13.57 21.48
C SER A 116 -27.37 -12.04 21.63
N LEU A 117 -28.43 -11.35 21.23
CA LEU A 117 -28.58 -9.90 21.28
C LEU A 117 -29.81 -9.56 22.13
N SER A 118 -29.68 -8.56 23.00
CA SER A 118 -30.80 -8.06 23.80
C SER A 118 -31.84 -7.41 22.90
N VAL A 119 -33.13 -7.65 23.17
CA VAL A 119 -34.26 -7.09 22.44
C VAL A 119 -35.21 -6.43 23.43
N VAL A 120 -35.67 -5.22 23.11
CA VAL A 120 -36.64 -4.45 23.91
C VAL A 120 -37.94 -4.39 23.12
N THR A 121 -39.03 -4.98 23.63
CA THR A 121 -40.33 -5.02 22.93
C THR A 121 -41.34 -4.01 23.46
N ASP A 122 -40.96 -3.14 24.40
CA ASP A 122 -41.85 -2.07 24.89
C ASP A 122 -42.03 -0.99 23.81
N GLU A 123 -43.25 -0.90 23.27
CA GLU A 123 -43.61 0.07 22.23
C GLU A 123 -43.42 1.52 22.67
N LYS A 124 -43.68 1.85 23.95
CA LYS A 124 -43.52 3.22 24.45
C LYS A 124 -42.06 3.61 24.47
N GLU A 125 -41.21 2.73 24.97
CA GLU A 125 -39.76 2.95 25.02
C GLU A 125 -39.14 3.06 23.62
N ILE A 126 -39.65 2.26 22.66
CA ILE A 126 -39.22 2.34 21.26
C ILE A 126 -39.66 3.66 20.62
N ALA A 127 -40.91 4.08 20.83
CA ALA A 127 -41.48 5.28 20.21
C ALA A 127 -40.78 6.57 20.65
N GLU A 128 -40.30 6.62 21.90
CA GLU A 128 -39.57 7.78 22.44
C GLU A 128 -38.10 7.83 22.00
N ALA A 129 -37.56 6.76 21.40
CA ALA A 129 -36.15 6.66 21.06
C ALA A 129 -35.80 7.24 19.67
N SER A 130 -34.73 8.04 19.61
CA SER A 130 -34.14 8.55 18.36
C SER A 130 -32.73 8.00 18.16
N ILE A 131 -32.54 7.17 17.14
CA ILE A 131 -31.29 6.45 16.88
C ILE A 131 -30.64 6.95 15.58
N TYR A 132 -29.36 7.31 15.65
CA TYR A 132 -28.58 7.71 14.48
C TYR A 132 -27.59 6.60 14.11
N THR A 133 -27.64 6.13 12.88
CA THR A 133 -26.77 5.05 12.42
C THR A 133 -26.51 5.12 10.91
N ASN A 134 -25.44 4.46 10.48
CA ASN A 134 -25.14 4.27 9.08
C ASN A 134 -26.09 3.25 8.44
N ARG A 135 -26.20 3.28 7.10
CA ARG A 135 -27.09 2.37 6.36
C ARG A 135 -26.73 0.89 6.50
N ALA A 136 -25.43 0.58 6.58
CA ALA A 136 -24.96 -0.82 6.63
C ALA A 136 -25.33 -1.52 7.97
N PRO A 137 -25.12 -0.93 9.15
CA PRO A 137 -25.62 -1.48 10.42
C PRO A 137 -27.14 -1.65 10.47
N LEU A 138 -27.90 -0.67 9.96
CA LEU A 138 -29.36 -0.78 9.89
C LEU A 138 -29.80 -1.97 9.03
N MET A 139 -29.18 -2.13 7.86
CA MET A 139 -29.46 -3.26 6.97
C MET A 139 -29.11 -4.61 7.63
N LEU A 140 -27.97 -4.67 8.33
CA LEU A 140 -27.54 -5.87 9.03
C LEU A 140 -28.57 -6.30 10.08
N ALA A 141 -29.06 -5.36 10.90
CA ALA A 141 -30.11 -5.62 11.89
C ALA A 141 -31.45 -6.02 11.23
N PHE A 142 -31.80 -5.36 10.12
CA PHE A 142 -33.02 -5.64 9.35
C PHE A 142 -33.04 -7.06 8.77
N VAL A 143 -31.95 -7.50 8.13
CA VAL A 143 -31.83 -8.86 7.58
C VAL A 143 -31.79 -9.90 8.69
N LEU A 144 -31.14 -9.59 9.82
CA LEU A 144 -31.04 -10.52 10.96
C LEU A 144 -32.43 -10.91 11.50
N GLU A 145 -33.31 -9.93 11.72
CA GLU A 145 -34.69 -10.21 12.17
C GLU A 145 -35.56 -10.80 11.04
N LEU A 146 -35.35 -10.41 9.77
CA LEU A 146 -36.05 -11.05 8.64
C LEU A 146 -35.79 -12.56 8.57
N LEU A 147 -34.52 -12.97 8.70
CA LEU A 147 -34.11 -14.38 8.63
C LEU A 147 -34.72 -15.24 9.75
N ARG A 148 -35.14 -14.64 10.86
CA ARG A 148 -35.88 -15.35 11.92
C ARG A 148 -37.21 -15.90 11.42
N HIS A 149 -37.87 -15.19 10.50
CA HIS A 149 -39.15 -15.57 9.94
C HIS A 149 -39.02 -16.32 8.61
N THR A 150 -38.06 -15.94 7.76
CA THR A 150 -37.89 -16.57 6.44
C THR A 150 -37.07 -17.86 6.49
N MET A 151 -36.19 -18.02 7.50
CA MET A 151 -35.35 -19.20 7.70
C MET A 151 -35.25 -19.56 9.20
N PRO A 152 -36.37 -19.95 9.84
CA PRO A 152 -36.43 -20.11 11.30
C PRO A 152 -35.46 -21.17 11.85
N MET A 153 -35.15 -22.20 11.06
CA MET A 153 -34.22 -23.27 11.44
C MET A 153 -32.76 -22.83 11.50
N GLN A 154 -32.43 -21.64 10.98
CA GLN A 154 -31.06 -21.12 11.05
C GLN A 154 -30.76 -20.60 12.47
N PRO A 155 -29.69 -21.08 13.13
CA PRO A 155 -29.26 -20.55 14.42
C PRO A 155 -28.69 -19.13 14.29
N MET A 156 -28.46 -18.45 15.43
CA MET A 156 -28.08 -17.03 15.45
C MET A 156 -26.77 -16.77 14.71
N SER A 157 -25.79 -17.66 14.84
CA SER A 157 -24.52 -17.58 14.08
C SER A 157 -24.74 -17.61 12.56
N SER A 158 -25.56 -18.52 12.06
CA SER A 158 -25.91 -18.65 10.64
C SER A 158 -26.65 -17.41 10.14
N ARG A 159 -27.61 -16.89 10.92
CA ARG A 159 -28.33 -15.66 10.55
C ARG A 159 -27.40 -14.45 10.49
N LEU A 160 -26.48 -14.29 11.45
CA LEU A 160 -25.47 -13.21 11.44
C LEU A 160 -24.53 -13.31 10.24
N SER A 161 -24.11 -14.53 9.87
CA SER A 161 -23.27 -14.79 8.70
C SER A 161 -23.98 -14.40 7.40
N LEU A 162 -25.21 -14.91 7.21
CA LEU A 162 -26.04 -14.61 6.05
C LEU A 162 -26.34 -13.11 5.95
N ALA A 163 -26.73 -12.47 7.06
CA ALA A 163 -27.04 -11.04 7.08
C ALA A 163 -25.82 -10.18 6.69
N GLN A 164 -24.62 -10.51 7.16
CA GLN A 164 -23.39 -9.84 6.77
C GLN A 164 -23.08 -10.00 5.28
N ALA A 165 -23.37 -11.18 4.71
CA ALA A 165 -23.19 -11.42 3.28
C ALA A 165 -24.13 -10.57 2.43
N VAL A 166 -25.40 -10.38 2.84
CA VAL A 166 -26.34 -9.49 2.13
C VAL A 166 -25.85 -8.04 2.16
N VAL A 167 -25.35 -7.56 3.30
CA VAL A 167 -24.77 -6.20 3.44
C VAL A 167 -23.58 -6.01 2.50
N SER A 168 -22.70 -7.01 2.43
CA SER A 168 -21.54 -7.01 1.53
C SER A 168 -21.93 -7.06 0.05
N ALA A 169 -22.94 -7.85 -0.32
CA ALA A 169 -23.47 -7.88 -1.68
C ALA A 169 -24.06 -6.52 -2.09
N ASN A 170 -24.79 -5.87 -1.18
CA ASN A 170 -25.37 -4.54 -1.43
C ASN A 170 -24.32 -3.43 -1.55
N SER A 171 -23.25 -3.48 -0.76
CA SER A 171 -22.14 -2.53 -0.90
C SER A 171 -21.42 -2.70 -2.24
N LYS A 172 -21.19 -3.94 -2.68
CA LYS A 172 -20.59 -4.27 -3.98
C LYS A 172 -21.44 -3.77 -5.15
N SER A 173 -22.74 -4.08 -5.17
CA SER A 173 -23.63 -3.56 -6.22
C SER A 173 -23.62 -2.03 -6.27
N LYS A 174 -23.55 -1.36 -5.12
CA LYS A 174 -23.44 0.09 -5.06
C LYS A 174 -22.10 0.58 -5.62
N ALA A 175 -20.98 0.00 -5.19
CA ALA A 175 -19.63 0.34 -5.67
C ALA A 175 -19.49 0.19 -7.20
N ILE A 176 -20.11 -0.85 -7.77
CA ILE A 176 -20.19 -1.06 -9.22
C ILE A 176 -21.04 0.05 -9.86
N SER A 177 -22.24 0.32 -9.34
CA SER A 177 -23.13 1.34 -9.92
C SER A 177 -22.55 2.76 -9.91
N ILE A 178 -21.65 3.07 -8.97
CA ILE A 178 -20.97 4.37 -8.85
C ILE A 178 -19.58 4.38 -9.50
N GLY A 179 -19.18 3.30 -10.18
CA GLY A 179 -17.92 3.21 -10.91
C GLY A 179 -16.66 3.09 -10.06
N LEU A 180 -16.77 2.85 -8.75
CA LEU A 180 -15.61 2.63 -7.86
C LEU A 180 -14.97 1.26 -8.05
N THR A 181 -15.74 0.28 -8.50
CA THR A 181 -15.25 -1.07 -8.81
C THR A 181 -15.78 -1.46 -10.18
N LYS A 182 -14.93 -2.00 -11.06
CA LYS A 182 -15.40 -2.61 -12.31
C LYS A 182 -16.33 -3.77 -11.97
N ALA A 183 -17.38 -3.97 -12.77
CA ALA A 183 -18.10 -5.24 -12.73
C ALA A 183 -17.06 -6.34 -12.99
N ALA A 184 -16.87 -7.22 -12.01
CA ALA A 184 -15.99 -8.37 -12.23
C ALA A 184 -16.58 -9.16 -13.39
N ASN A 185 -15.74 -9.57 -14.36
CA ASN A 185 -16.13 -10.65 -15.27
C ASN A 185 -16.57 -11.82 -14.38
N GLU A 186 -17.67 -12.48 -14.74
CA GLU A 186 -18.25 -13.59 -13.95
C GLU A 186 -17.26 -14.76 -13.74
N ASP A 187 -16.09 -14.73 -14.40
CA ASP A 187 -14.96 -15.66 -14.34
C ASP A 187 -14.21 -15.74 -12.98
N SER A 188 -14.80 -15.30 -11.86
CA SER A 188 -14.28 -15.66 -10.53
C SER A 188 -14.65 -17.12 -10.22
N SER A 189 -13.81 -18.03 -10.73
CA SER A 189 -13.89 -19.51 -10.72
C SER A 189 -14.32 -20.21 -9.40
N TRP A 190 -14.41 -19.51 -8.27
CA TRP A 190 -14.73 -20.09 -6.96
C TRP A 190 -16.23 -20.03 -6.60
N GLY A 191 -16.99 -19.11 -7.19
CA GLY A 191 -18.43 -18.96 -6.94
C GLY A 191 -19.32 -19.85 -7.81
N GLU A 192 -18.77 -20.43 -8.87
CA GLU A 192 -19.50 -21.28 -9.82
C GLU A 192 -19.71 -22.69 -9.23
N GLY A 193 -20.99 -23.06 -9.11
CA GLY A 193 -21.45 -24.34 -8.59
C GLY A 193 -21.50 -24.49 -7.06
N GLN A 194 -21.27 -23.43 -6.27
CA GLN A 194 -21.67 -23.41 -4.87
C GLN A 194 -23.20 -23.22 -4.76
N PRO A 195 -23.89 -23.84 -3.78
CA PRO A 195 -25.31 -23.61 -3.58
C PRO A 195 -25.56 -22.15 -3.22
N LYS A 196 -26.65 -21.57 -3.74
CA LYS A 196 -27.01 -20.16 -3.53
C LYS A 196 -28.39 -20.05 -2.91
N VAL A 197 -28.52 -19.13 -1.95
CA VAL A 197 -29.79 -18.79 -1.31
C VAL A 197 -30.13 -17.35 -1.62
N ASN A 198 -31.39 -17.07 -1.94
CA ASN A 198 -31.87 -15.73 -2.22
C ASN A 198 -32.39 -15.07 -0.94
N ILE A 199 -31.80 -13.92 -0.58
CA ILE A 199 -32.22 -13.09 0.55
C ILE A 199 -32.32 -11.65 0.08
N MET A 200 -33.47 -11.01 0.25
CA MET A 200 -33.78 -9.65 -0.24
C MET A 200 -33.39 -9.44 -1.71
N GLY A 201 -33.66 -10.44 -2.56
CA GLY A 201 -33.33 -10.42 -3.99
C GLY A 201 -31.83 -10.55 -4.32
N ARG A 202 -31.00 -10.97 -3.36
CA ARG A 202 -29.56 -11.23 -3.56
C ARG A 202 -29.26 -12.72 -3.47
N ALA A 203 -28.59 -13.26 -4.48
CA ALA A 203 -28.08 -14.62 -4.46
C ALA A 203 -26.78 -14.68 -3.64
N ILE A 204 -26.84 -15.33 -2.47
CA ILE A 204 -25.72 -15.51 -1.55
C ILE A 204 -25.21 -16.95 -1.68
N ALA A 205 -23.92 -17.12 -1.97
CA ALA A 205 -23.29 -18.44 -1.97
C ALA A 205 -23.13 -18.95 -0.53
N VAL A 206 -23.55 -20.19 -0.28
CA VAL A 206 -23.60 -20.79 1.04
C VAL A 206 -22.85 -22.12 1.11
N LEU A 207 -22.49 -22.53 2.31
CA LEU A 207 -21.91 -23.82 2.63
C LEU A 207 -22.71 -24.48 3.76
N LYS A 208 -22.94 -25.78 3.67
CA LYS A 208 -23.56 -26.56 4.75
C LYS A 208 -22.69 -26.51 6.01
N ARG A 209 -23.31 -26.22 7.14
CA ARG A 209 -22.70 -26.31 8.46
C ARG A 209 -22.77 -27.77 8.94
N GLY A 210 -21.61 -28.38 9.19
CA GLY A 210 -21.50 -29.81 9.52
C GLY A 210 -21.63 -30.14 11.00
N ASP A 211 -21.53 -29.14 11.87
CA ASP A 211 -21.54 -29.22 13.34
C ASP A 211 -22.92 -29.03 13.97
N PHE A 212 -23.99 -28.92 13.17
CA PHE A 212 -25.35 -28.63 13.65
C PHE A 212 -26.38 -29.59 13.04
N ASP A 213 -26.78 -30.60 13.82
CA ASP A 213 -27.83 -31.56 13.45
C ASP A 213 -29.17 -31.15 14.08
N LEU A 214 -30.15 -30.85 13.23
CA LEU A 214 -31.48 -30.36 13.64
C LEU A 214 -32.32 -31.40 14.41
N GLN A 215 -31.96 -32.69 14.33
CA GLN A 215 -32.71 -33.79 14.96
C GLN A 215 -32.69 -33.77 16.51
N GLY A 216 -31.80 -32.98 17.15
CA GLY A 216 -31.71 -32.88 18.61
C GLY A 216 -32.33 -31.63 19.25
N SER A 217 -32.78 -30.65 18.47
CA SER A 217 -32.99 -29.27 18.96
C SER A 217 -34.42 -28.89 19.43
N GLY A 218 -35.37 -29.83 19.43
CA GLY A 218 -36.71 -29.60 20.00
C GLY A 218 -37.60 -28.56 19.28
N LEU A 219 -37.19 -28.07 18.10
CA LEU A 219 -38.00 -27.17 17.27
C LEU A 219 -38.98 -28.00 16.43
N VAL A 220 -40.23 -28.10 16.88
CA VAL A 220 -41.33 -28.75 16.15
C VAL A 220 -41.67 -27.93 14.90
N ALA A 221 -41.69 -28.57 13.74
CA ALA A 221 -42.16 -27.96 12.48
C ALA A 221 -43.65 -27.57 12.61
N PRO A 222 -44.09 -26.40 12.09
CA PRO A 222 -45.51 -26.08 12.06
C PRO A 222 -46.25 -27.08 11.15
N GLU A 223 -47.36 -27.63 11.65
CA GLU A 223 -48.21 -28.56 10.92
C GLU A 223 -48.68 -27.95 9.58
N SER A 224 -48.39 -28.64 8.49
CA SER A 224 -48.87 -28.28 7.15
C SER A 224 -50.39 -28.42 7.08
N PRO A 225 -51.14 -27.45 6.52
CA PRO A 225 -52.57 -27.62 6.27
C PRO A 225 -52.77 -28.72 5.22
N GLY A 226 -53.72 -29.61 5.52
CA GLY A 226 -53.95 -30.87 4.82
C GLY A 226 -54.16 -30.74 3.31
N ARG A 227 -53.63 -31.74 2.59
CA ARG A 227 -54.00 -32.07 1.21
C ARG A 227 -55.53 -32.24 1.12
N ALA A 228 -56.20 -31.28 0.49
CA ALA A 228 -57.56 -31.48 0.02
C ALA A 228 -57.53 -32.43 -1.19
N SER A 229 -58.21 -33.54 -1.01
CA SER A 229 -58.58 -34.56 -1.99
C SER A 229 -59.24 -33.91 -3.21
N GLY A 230 -58.78 -34.28 -4.41
CA GLY A 230 -59.45 -33.91 -5.64
C GLY A 230 -60.72 -34.73 -5.86
N ASP A 231 -61.76 -34.06 -6.33
CA ASP A 231 -62.83 -34.67 -7.12
C ASP A 231 -63.29 -33.68 -8.20
N SER A 232 -63.81 -34.23 -9.31
CA SER A 232 -64.45 -33.60 -10.49
C SER A 232 -63.64 -33.62 -11.80
N LEU A 233 -63.53 -34.82 -12.37
CA LEU A 233 -64.12 -35.26 -13.66
C LEU A 233 -64.30 -34.30 -14.86
N GLN A 234 -63.97 -34.89 -16.02
CA GLN A 234 -64.39 -34.61 -17.42
C GLN A 234 -63.62 -33.46 -18.13
N ASP A 235 -63.09 -33.62 -19.35
CA ASP A 235 -63.60 -34.40 -20.46
C ASP A 235 -62.55 -34.52 -21.61
N ARG A 236 -62.77 -35.52 -22.48
CA ARG A 236 -62.24 -35.74 -23.86
C ARG A 236 -61.00 -36.62 -24.09
N LYS A 237 -61.32 -37.77 -24.67
CA LYS A 237 -60.47 -38.70 -25.45
C LYS A 237 -60.95 -38.63 -26.94
N PRO A 238 -60.36 -39.41 -27.87
CA PRO A 238 -59.32 -39.03 -28.84
C PRO A 238 -59.84 -38.97 -30.30
N LEU A 239 -59.07 -38.44 -31.24
CA LEU A 239 -59.23 -38.78 -32.67
C LEU A 239 -57.90 -38.83 -33.42
N ASP A 240 -57.95 -39.53 -34.55
CA ASP A 240 -56.97 -40.46 -35.10
C ASP A 240 -56.24 -39.95 -36.36
N SER A 241 -55.08 -40.56 -36.58
CA SER A 241 -54.30 -40.85 -37.81
C SER A 241 -54.10 -39.84 -38.96
N SER A 242 -52.81 -39.79 -39.36
CA SER A 242 -52.24 -39.73 -40.72
C SER A 242 -51.87 -38.36 -41.32
N LYS A 243 -50.56 -38.03 -41.30
CA LYS A 243 -49.66 -38.10 -42.47
C LYS A 243 -48.23 -37.71 -42.09
N GLN A 244 -47.29 -38.32 -42.82
CA GLN A 244 -45.85 -38.29 -42.64
C GLN A 244 -45.27 -36.90 -42.88
N ASP A 245 -44.36 -36.47 -42.00
CA ASP A 245 -43.17 -35.69 -42.34
C ASP A 245 -42.05 -36.12 -41.37
N LEU A 246 -41.02 -36.78 -41.91
CA LEU A 246 -39.81 -37.16 -41.18
C LEU A 246 -38.93 -35.91 -41.03
N GLY A 247 -38.96 -35.28 -39.86
CA GLY A 247 -38.07 -34.18 -39.53
C GLY A 247 -38.31 -33.59 -38.15
N SER A 248 -37.57 -34.09 -37.15
CA SER A 248 -37.27 -33.54 -35.81
C SER A 248 -37.61 -34.50 -34.67
N ILE A 249 -36.61 -35.32 -34.31
CA ILE A 249 -36.56 -35.92 -32.98
C ILE A 249 -36.27 -34.75 -32.04
N ALA A 250 -37.24 -34.41 -31.19
CA ALA A 250 -37.07 -33.43 -30.14
C ALA A 250 -35.90 -33.85 -29.24
N PHE A 251 -34.80 -33.12 -29.32
CA PHE A 251 -33.68 -33.24 -28.39
C PHE A 251 -34.15 -32.81 -27.00
N THR A 252 -34.28 -33.76 -26.08
CA THR A 252 -34.30 -33.46 -24.65
C THR A 252 -32.91 -32.95 -24.25
N GLU A 253 -32.81 -31.67 -23.89
CA GLU A 253 -31.59 -30.99 -23.47
C GLU A 253 -30.94 -31.64 -22.22
N ASN A 254 -29.68 -32.06 -22.39
CA ASN A 254 -28.58 -32.30 -21.44
C ASN A 254 -28.80 -33.07 -20.12
N GLN A 255 -28.64 -34.40 -20.20
CA GLN A 255 -28.50 -35.35 -19.08
C GLN A 255 -27.05 -35.50 -18.56
N TRP A 256 -26.08 -34.77 -19.11
CA TRP A 256 -24.64 -34.95 -18.85
C TRP A 256 -24.00 -33.76 -18.11
N SER A 257 -23.26 -34.05 -17.04
CA SER A 257 -22.36 -33.09 -16.36
C SER A 257 -20.92 -33.29 -16.85
N ALA A 258 -20.22 -32.23 -17.24
CA ALA A 258 -18.90 -32.32 -17.87
C ALA A 258 -17.83 -31.54 -17.10
N SER A 259 -16.65 -32.13 -16.87
CA SER A 259 -15.51 -31.40 -16.33
C SER A 259 -15.04 -30.31 -17.29
N ARG A 260 -14.25 -29.37 -16.77
CA ARG A 260 -13.45 -28.51 -17.65
C ARG A 260 -12.50 -29.35 -18.50
N GLN A 261 -12.25 -28.87 -19.72
CA GLN A 261 -11.24 -29.44 -20.60
C GLN A 261 -9.83 -29.04 -20.12
N VAL A 262 -8.95 -30.03 -19.99
CA VAL A 262 -7.57 -29.81 -19.54
C VAL A 262 -6.60 -30.27 -20.63
N THR A 263 -5.77 -29.35 -21.11
CA THR A 263 -4.72 -29.63 -22.09
C THR A 263 -3.35 -29.55 -21.45
N PHE A 264 -2.52 -30.58 -21.65
CA PHE A 264 -1.15 -30.64 -21.15
C PHE A 264 -0.28 -31.41 -22.16
N LYS A 265 0.85 -30.79 -22.56
CA LYS A 265 1.75 -31.33 -23.61
C LYS A 265 0.99 -31.82 -24.85
N SER A 266 0.16 -30.93 -25.39
CA SER A 266 -0.70 -31.14 -26.56
C SER A 266 -1.76 -32.26 -26.42
N SER A 267 -1.77 -33.03 -25.33
CA SER A 267 -2.83 -33.99 -25.04
C SER A 267 -3.97 -33.30 -24.27
N THR A 268 -5.21 -33.62 -24.61
CA THR A 268 -6.40 -32.97 -24.02
C THR A 268 -7.32 -33.99 -23.38
N PHE A 269 -7.90 -33.66 -22.22
CA PHE A 269 -8.73 -34.54 -21.41
C PHE A 269 -10.06 -33.85 -21.03
N VAL A 270 -11.17 -34.60 -21.11
CA VAL A 270 -12.51 -34.19 -20.63
C VAL A 270 -13.21 -35.40 -20.04
N ALA A 271 -13.84 -35.26 -18.87
CA ALA A 271 -14.72 -36.28 -18.31
C ALA A 271 -16.18 -35.83 -18.34
N ARG A 272 -17.11 -36.75 -18.63
CA ARG A 272 -18.55 -36.53 -18.61
C ARG A 272 -19.25 -37.58 -17.77
N VAL A 273 -20.30 -37.17 -17.07
CA VAL A 273 -21.01 -38.01 -16.09
C VAL A 273 -22.50 -37.90 -16.31
N ALA A 274 -23.20 -39.04 -16.34
CA ALA A 274 -24.66 -39.11 -16.43
C ALA A 274 -25.25 -40.10 -15.42
N ASN A 275 -26.52 -39.89 -15.08
CA ASN A 275 -27.29 -40.82 -14.26
C ASN A 275 -27.65 -42.07 -15.06
N VAL A 276 -27.48 -43.24 -14.44
CA VAL A 276 -27.83 -44.53 -15.04
C VAL A 276 -28.56 -45.35 -14.00
N GLU A 277 -29.77 -45.77 -14.32
CA GLU A 277 -30.60 -46.57 -13.42
C GLU A 277 -30.42 -48.07 -13.64
N ASP A 278 -30.08 -48.47 -14.87
CA ASP A 278 -29.80 -49.87 -15.22
C ASP A 278 -28.55 -49.98 -16.12
N GLY A 279 -27.76 -51.02 -15.89
CA GLY A 279 -26.51 -51.26 -16.62
C GLY A 279 -26.70 -51.42 -18.14
N THR A 280 -27.90 -51.83 -18.59
CA THR A 280 -28.23 -51.94 -20.02
C THR A 280 -28.34 -50.57 -20.71
N GLN A 281 -28.62 -49.49 -19.97
CA GLN A 281 -28.72 -48.13 -20.50
C GLN A 281 -27.36 -47.50 -20.80
N ALA A 282 -26.28 -48.00 -20.16
CA ALA A 282 -24.93 -47.44 -20.27
C ALA A 282 -24.45 -47.37 -21.73
N SER A 283 -24.59 -48.45 -22.49
CA SER A 283 -24.17 -48.50 -23.90
C SER A 283 -25.01 -47.61 -24.81
N GLY A 284 -26.31 -47.45 -24.52
CA GLY A 284 -27.21 -46.54 -25.25
C GLY A 284 -26.86 -45.07 -25.01
N LEU A 285 -26.58 -44.72 -23.76
CA LEU A 285 -26.18 -43.36 -23.36
C LEU A 285 -24.83 -42.97 -23.96
N LEU A 286 -23.85 -43.88 -23.97
CA LEU A 286 -22.57 -43.65 -24.62
C LEU A 286 -22.73 -43.40 -26.13
N ARG A 287 -23.53 -44.24 -26.82
CA ARG A 287 -23.81 -44.05 -28.25
C ARG A 287 -24.51 -42.71 -28.51
N SER A 288 -25.49 -42.35 -27.67
CA SER A 288 -26.17 -41.06 -27.76
C SER A 288 -25.22 -39.89 -27.57
N LEU A 289 -24.28 -39.98 -26.62
CA LEU A 289 -23.30 -38.94 -26.34
C LEU A 289 -22.35 -38.72 -27.53
N LEU A 290 -21.86 -39.81 -28.14
CA LEU A 290 -20.99 -39.74 -29.32
C LEU A 290 -21.72 -39.18 -30.54
N LEU A 291 -23.02 -39.43 -30.68
CA LEU A 291 -23.84 -38.85 -31.75
C LEU A 291 -24.17 -37.37 -31.51
N SER A 292 -24.43 -36.97 -30.27
CA SER A 292 -24.71 -35.56 -29.93
C SER A 292 -23.47 -34.68 -30.02
N GLU A 293 -22.28 -35.23 -29.76
CA GLU A 293 -21.02 -34.50 -29.76
C GLU A 293 -20.01 -35.16 -30.73
N PRO A 294 -20.06 -34.82 -32.03
CA PRO A 294 -19.20 -35.43 -33.06
C PRO A 294 -17.70 -35.28 -32.79
N GLN A 295 -17.30 -34.26 -32.02
CA GLN A 295 -15.90 -34.03 -31.63
C GLN A 295 -15.34 -35.16 -30.76
N LEU A 296 -16.19 -35.93 -30.07
CA LEU A 296 -15.75 -37.07 -29.25
C LEU A 296 -15.43 -38.30 -30.11
N GLN A 297 -16.01 -38.40 -31.31
CA GLN A 297 -15.72 -39.50 -32.23
C GLN A 297 -14.31 -39.40 -32.83
N THR A 298 -13.74 -38.19 -32.90
CA THR A 298 -12.38 -37.95 -33.37
C THR A 298 -11.32 -38.07 -32.27
N ALA A 299 -11.74 -38.38 -31.04
CA ALA A 299 -10.83 -38.57 -29.92
C ALA A 299 -10.02 -39.86 -30.04
N THR A 300 -8.83 -39.85 -29.45
CA THR A 300 -7.91 -41.01 -29.49
C THR A 300 -8.42 -42.14 -28.61
N HIS A 301 -9.01 -41.80 -27.45
CA HIS A 301 -9.57 -42.76 -26.50
C HIS A 301 -10.84 -42.18 -25.83
N ASN A 302 -11.88 -42.99 -25.71
CA ASN A 302 -13.13 -42.74 -24.99
C ASN A 302 -13.39 -43.87 -23.98
N ALA A 303 -12.59 -43.90 -22.92
CA ALA A 303 -12.74 -44.88 -21.83
C ALA A 303 -13.98 -44.57 -21.00
N TRP A 304 -14.63 -45.60 -20.45
CA TRP A 304 -15.81 -45.40 -19.60
C TRP A 304 -15.90 -46.41 -18.47
N ALA A 305 -16.61 -46.04 -17.40
CA ALA A 305 -16.99 -46.96 -16.33
C ALA A 305 -18.34 -46.57 -15.73
N TYR A 306 -19.10 -47.56 -15.26
CA TYR A 306 -20.33 -47.32 -14.52
C TYR A 306 -20.40 -48.11 -13.22
N ARG A 307 -21.21 -47.61 -12.28
CA ARG A 307 -21.55 -48.27 -11.02
C ARG A 307 -23.03 -48.05 -10.74
N VAL A 308 -23.83 -49.11 -10.72
CA VAL A 308 -25.30 -49.06 -10.61
C VAL A 308 -25.76 -50.03 -9.52
N LYS A 309 -26.67 -49.61 -8.65
CA LYS A 309 -27.23 -50.45 -7.60
C LYS A 309 -28.55 -51.06 -8.06
N ARG A 310 -28.70 -52.39 -7.94
CA ARG A 310 -29.95 -53.06 -8.30
C ARG A 310 -31.08 -52.61 -7.35
N ARG A 311 -32.15 -52.01 -7.90
CA ARG A 311 -33.42 -51.86 -7.17
C ARG A 311 -34.18 -53.18 -7.27
N GLY A 312 -34.34 -53.88 -6.15
CA GLY A 312 -35.14 -55.10 -6.10
C GLY A 312 -36.60 -54.80 -6.42
N GLN A 313 -37.18 -55.54 -7.37
CA GLN A 313 -38.62 -55.63 -7.55
C GLN A 313 -39.17 -56.47 -6.38
N GLY A 314 -40.34 -56.08 -5.84
CA GLY A 314 -40.77 -56.41 -4.48
C GLY A 314 -40.93 -57.88 -4.09
N ASP A 315 -41.09 -58.05 -2.77
CA ASP A 315 -41.49 -59.23 -2.00
C ASP A 315 -40.55 -60.45 -1.96
N LYS A 316 -39.59 -60.39 -1.04
CA LYS A 316 -39.53 -61.23 0.18
C LYS A 316 -38.28 -60.86 0.98
N GLN A 317 -38.40 -60.92 2.31
CA GLN A 317 -37.30 -60.73 3.25
C GLN A 317 -36.08 -61.58 2.86
N ASP A 318 -35.02 -60.94 2.39
CA ASP A 318 -33.67 -61.45 2.61
C ASP A 318 -32.70 -60.28 2.82
N LYS A 319 -31.90 -60.38 3.87
CA LYS A 319 -30.90 -59.37 4.28
C LYS A 319 -29.65 -59.52 3.41
N GLY A 320 -29.80 -59.37 2.10
CA GLY A 320 -28.69 -59.27 1.15
C GLY A 320 -28.32 -57.80 0.91
N LEU A 321 -27.08 -57.42 1.21
CA LEU A 321 -26.49 -56.15 0.78
C LEU A 321 -26.79 -55.92 -0.70
N GLY A 322 -27.51 -54.83 -1.04
CA GLY A 322 -27.94 -54.55 -2.41
C GLY A 322 -26.76 -54.65 -3.40
N GLU A 323 -26.82 -55.64 -4.28
CA GLU A 323 -25.75 -55.99 -5.22
C GLU A 323 -25.47 -54.81 -6.16
N VAL A 324 -24.23 -54.31 -6.13
CA VAL A 324 -23.78 -53.21 -6.98
C VAL A 324 -23.10 -53.81 -8.20
N ARG A 325 -23.61 -53.50 -9.39
CA ARG A 325 -23.02 -53.90 -10.67
C ARG A 325 -22.09 -52.81 -11.17
N GLU A 326 -20.95 -53.24 -11.67
CA GLU A 326 -19.93 -52.34 -12.19
C GLU A 326 -19.30 -52.96 -13.44
N ALA A 327 -19.03 -52.12 -14.44
CA ALA A 327 -18.26 -52.51 -15.62
C ALA A 327 -17.47 -51.29 -16.13
N CYS A 328 -16.39 -51.57 -16.86
CA CYS A 328 -15.51 -50.56 -17.43
C CYS A 328 -14.94 -51.01 -18.78
N GLU A 329 -14.51 -50.04 -19.57
CA GLU A 329 -13.86 -50.23 -20.88
C GLU A 329 -12.72 -49.21 -21.01
N ASP A 330 -11.56 -49.68 -21.48
CA ASP A 330 -10.32 -48.90 -21.54
C ASP A 330 -10.18 -48.11 -22.85
N ASP A 331 -10.87 -48.54 -23.92
CA ASP A 331 -10.81 -47.99 -25.28
C ASP A 331 -9.38 -47.69 -25.77
N GLY A 332 -8.48 -48.67 -25.62
CA GLY A 332 -7.09 -48.59 -26.06
C GLY A 332 -6.12 -47.89 -25.09
N GLU A 333 -6.63 -47.25 -24.04
CA GLU A 333 -5.81 -46.67 -22.97
C GLU A 333 -5.70 -47.62 -21.78
N THR A 334 -4.70 -48.52 -21.81
CA THR A 334 -4.55 -49.61 -20.84
C THR A 334 -4.65 -49.16 -19.37
N GLY A 335 -5.60 -49.74 -18.64
CA GLY A 335 -5.89 -49.52 -17.22
C GLY A 335 -6.81 -48.33 -16.92
N CYS A 336 -7.34 -47.64 -17.93
CA CYS A 336 -8.13 -46.42 -17.75
C CYS A 336 -9.54 -46.67 -17.19
N GLY A 337 -10.24 -47.68 -17.69
CA GLY A 337 -11.56 -48.09 -17.23
C GLY A 337 -11.55 -48.52 -15.76
N GLU A 338 -10.63 -49.40 -15.36
CA GLU A 338 -10.48 -49.81 -13.95
C GLU A 338 -10.12 -48.61 -13.06
N PHE A 339 -9.29 -47.69 -13.57
CA PHE A 339 -8.94 -46.46 -12.88
C PHE A 339 -10.16 -45.57 -12.62
N ILE A 340 -11.01 -45.34 -13.63
CA ILE A 340 -12.26 -44.57 -13.47
C ILE A 340 -13.19 -45.26 -12.48
N GLN A 341 -13.36 -46.59 -12.60
CA GLN A 341 -14.20 -47.38 -11.70
C GLN A 341 -13.75 -47.21 -10.24
N ARG A 342 -12.43 -47.29 -9.98
CA ARG A 342 -11.86 -47.04 -8.64
C ARG A 342 -12.20 -45.64 -8.12
N LEU A 343 -12.12 -44.60 -8.95
CA LEU A 343 -12.49 -43.23 -8.54
C LEU A 343 -13.97 -43.11 -8.18
N ILE A 344 -14.86 -43.80 -8.90
CA ILE A 344 -16.28 -43.86 -8.56
C ILE A 344 -16.48 -44.58 -7.21
N ARG A 345 -15.72 -45.67 -6.94
CA ARG A 345 -15.75 -46.35 -5.63
C ARG A 345 -15.25 -45.45 -4.50
N GLU A 346 -14.13 -44.76 -4.70
CA GLU A 346 -13.55 -43.81 -3.73
C GLU A 346 -14.52 -42.65 -3.42
N ALA A 347 -15.27 -42.19 -4.42
CA ALA A 347 -16.30 -41.17 -4.24
C ALA A 347 -17.58 -41.69 -3.55
N GLY A 348 -17.78 -43.01 -3.45
CA GLY A 348 -18.96 -43.62 -2.84
C GLY A 348 -20.27 -43.42 -3.63
N ILE A 349 -20.18 -43.11 -4.93
CA ILE A 349 -21.35 -42.77 -5.76
C ILE A 349 -21.87 -44.01 -6.49
N VAL A 350 -23.19 -44.20 -6.51
CA VAL A 350 -23.90 -45.24 -7.27
C VAL A 350 -24.87 -44.61 -8.27
N ASP A 351 -25.32 -45.41 -9.23
CA ASP A 351 -26.25 -45.04 -10.30
C ASP A 351 -25.62 -44.01 -11.27
N VAL A 352 -24.37 -44.26 -11.67
CA VAL A 352 -23.57 -43.33 -12.47
C VAL A 352 -22.79 -44.03 -13.58
N ILE A 353 -22.73 -43.38 -14.74
CA ILE A 353 -21.72 -43.62 -15.79
C ILE A 353 -20.79 -42.42 -15.91
N VAL A 354 -19.50 -42.70 -16.07
CA VAL A 354 -18.44 -41.73 -16.36
C VAL A 354 -17.79 -42.10 -17.68
N VAL A 355 -17.65 -41.13 -18.58
CA VAL A 355 -16.96 -41.24 -19.87
C VAL A 355 -15.79 -40.26 -19.87
N LEU A 356 -14.57 -40.77 -20.01
CA LEU A 356 -13.34 -40.00 -20.07
C LEU A 356 -12.81 -40.01 -21.51
N THR A 357 -12.78 -38.83 -22.11
CA THR A 357 -12.29 -38.63 -23.47
C THR A 357 -10.88 -38.03 -23.44
N ARG A 358 -9.97 -38.62 -24.21
CA ARG A 358 -8.60 -38.16 -24.40
C ARG A 358 -8.26 -37.97 -25.88
N TRP A 359 -7.69 -36.82 -26.21
CA TRP A 359 -7.01 -36.58 -27.49
C TRP A 359 -5.49 -36.63 -27.27
N PHE A 360 -4.79 -37.50 -28.00
CA PHE A 360 -3.34 -37.65 -27.91
C PHE A 360 -2.61 -36.58 -28.74
N GLY A 361 -1.70 -35.85 -28.09
CA GLY A 361 -0.98 -34.72 -28.69
C GLY A 361 0.37 -35.03 -29.32
N GLY A 362 0.76 -36.30 -29.46
CA GLY A 362 2.07 -36.70 -30.01
C GLY A 362 3.15 -37.00 -28.97
N GLU A 363 2.97 -36.58 -27.70
CA GLU A 363 3.95 -36.79 -26.62
C GLU A 363 3.47 -37.77 -25.55
N MET A 364 4.33 -38.70 -25.14
CA MET A 364 4.05 -39.63 -24.04
C MET A 364 4.09 -38.93 -22.68
N LEU A 365 2.94 -38.89 -22.01
CA LEU A 365 2.77 -38.22 -20.70
C LEU A 365 3.27 -39.00 -19.48
N GLY A 366 3.63 -40.29 -19.62
CA GLY A 366 4.07 -41.12 -18.51
C GLY A 366 3.03 -41.20 -17.37
N THR A 367 3.45 -40.91 -16.13
CA THR A 367 2.60 -40.93 -14.93
C THR A 367 1.69 -39.72 -14.79
N ASP A 368 2.01 -38.59 -15.45
CA ASP A 368 1.23 -37.35 -15.36
C ASP A 368 -0.18 -37.50 -15.94
N ARG A 369 -0.38 -38.41 -16.91
CA ARG A 369 -1.72 -38.67 -17.48
C ARG A 369 -2.71 -39.10 -16.40
N TRP A 370 -2.29 -39.96 -15.47
CA TRP A 370 -3.15 -40.46 -14.39
C TRP A 370 -3.56 -39.35 -13.42
N ARG A 371 -2.65 -38.40 -13.15
CA ARG A 371 -2.95 -37.23 -12.31
C ARG A 371 -4.00 -36.34 -12.98
N LEU A 372 -3.86 -36.08 -14.28
CA LEU A 372 -4.79 -35.25 -15.05
C LEU A 372 -6.17 -35.91 -15.16
N MET A 373 -6.22 -37.20 -15.47
CA MET A 373 -7.46 -37.98 -15.52
C MET A 373 -8.21 -37.99 -14.19
N ARG A 374 -7.49 -38.20 -13.06
CA ARG A 374 -8.11 -38.11 -11.73
C ARG A 374 -8.78 -36.76 -11.52
N ASN A 375 -8.09 -35.68 -11.86
CA ASN A 375 -8.62 -34.33 -11.66
C ASN A 375 -9.91 -34.13 -12.46
N VAL A 376 -9.93 -34.45 -13.76
CA VAL A 376 -11.12 -34.26 -14.60
C VAL A 376 -12.28 -35.16 -14.18
N VAL A 377 -12.03 -36.42 -13.82
CA VAL A 377 -13.09 -37.35 -13.35
C VAL A 377 -13.67 -36.91 -12.02
N THR A 378 -12.83 -36.56 -11.05
CA THR A 378 -13.29 -36.06 -9.74
C THR A 378 -14.06 -34.76 -9.88
N GLU A 379 -13.63 -33.87 -10.78
CA GLU A 379 -14.34 -32.62 -11.07
C GLU A 379 -15.73 -32.89 -11.66
N ALA A 380 -15.85 -33.76 -12.67
CA ALA A 380 -17.14 -34.08 -13.28
C ALA A 380 -18.12 -34.75 -12.28
N LEU A 381 -17.62 -35.66 -11.43
CA LEU A 381 -18.41 -36.27 -10.36
C LEU A 381 -18.90 -35.22 -9.35
N SER A 382 -18.06 -34.24 -9.01
CA SER A 382 -18.41 -33.16 -8.08
C SER A 382 -19.47 -32.19 -8.65
N GLN A 383 -19.42 -31.90 -9.95
CA GLN A 383 -20.40 -31.06 -10.62
C GLN A 383 -21.80 -31.69 -10.60
N ARG A 384 -21.88 -33.01 -10.80
CA ARG A 384 -23.15 -33.73 -10.72
C ARG A 384 -23.79 -33.66 -9.34
N LEU A 385 -23.03 -33.82 -8.27
CA LEU A 385 -23.54 -33.73 -6.88
C LEU A 385 -24.18 -32.36 -6.59
N ARG A 386 -23.69 -31.31 -7.24
CA ARG A 386 -24.25 -29.95 -7.11
C ARG A 386 -25.62 -29.84 -7.78
N PHE A 387 -25.79 -30.44 -8.96
CA PHE A 387 -27.05 -30.39 -9.70
C PHE A 387 -28.20 -31.13 -9.00
N THR A 388 -27.93 -32.30 -8.41
CA THR A 388 -28.93 -33.10 -7.69
C THR A 388 -29.35 -32.49 -6.34
N GLN A 389 -28.52 -31.66 -5.70
CA GLN A 389 -28.87 -30.97 -4.44
C GLN A 389 -29.73 -29.71 -4.62
N THR A 390 -29.72 -29.10 -5.81
CA THR A 390 -30.43 -27.83 -6.08
C THR A 390 -31.96 -27.94 -6.09
N GLN A 391 -32.55 -29.14 -6.15
CA GLN A 391 -33.99 -29.30 -6.37
C GLN A 391 -34.85 -29.64 -5.13
N GLY A 392 -34.32 -29.77 -3.90
CA GLY A 392 -35.25 -30.01 -2.78
C GLY A 392 -34.78 -30.21 -1.32
N ALA A 393 -33.59 -29.80 -0.88
CA ALA A 393 -33.10 -30.21 0.46
C ALA A 393 -32.32 -29.17 1.30
N CYS A 394 -32.52 -27.87 1.11
CA CYS A 394 -31.77 -26.85 1.87
C CYS A 394 -32.52 -26.26 3.09
N ASP A 395 -33.78 -26.60 3.31
CA ASP A 395 -34.58 -26.03 4.41
C ASP A 395 -34.25 -26.67 5.78
N ASP A 396 -33.70 -27.89 5.79
CA ASP A 396 -33.41 -28.68 7.00
C ASP A 396 -31.94 -28.65 7.44
N VAL A 397 -31.16 -27.63 7.06
CA VAL A 397 -29.72 -27.60 7.32
C VAL A 397 -29.22 -26.19 7.66
N ALA A 398 -28.42 -26.05 8.71
CA ALA A 398 -27.77 -24.77 9.04
C ALA A 398 -26.70 -24.38 7.99
N LEU A 399 -26.58 -23.08 7.70
CA LEU A 399 -25.77 -22.58 6.58
C LEU A 399 -24.72 -21.56 7.05
N TRP A 400 -23.58 -21.55 6.35
CA TRP A 400 -22.57 -20.50 6.40
C TRP A 400 -22.55 -19.71 5.10
N ALA A 401 -22.49 -18.38 5.17
CA ALA A 401 -22.32 -17.57 3.98
C ALA A 401 -20.84 -17.51 3.57
N LEU A 402 -20.55 -17.75 2.29
CA LEU A 402 -19.18 -17.72 1.76
C LEU A 402 -18.71 -16.28 1.53
N ASP A 403 -17.48 -15.97 1.97
CA ASP A 403 -16.83 -14.69 1.75
C ASP A 403 -15.90 -14.76 0.54
N LEU A 404 -16.51 -14.63 -0.65
CA LEU A 404 -15.80 -14.68 -1.92
C LEU A 404 -14.77 -13.54 -2.08
N GLN A 405 -14.88 -12.43 -1.34
CA GLN A 405 -13.97 -11.27 -1.48
C GLN A 405 -12.60 -11.55 -0.86
N ASN A 406 -12.57 -12.23 0.29
CA ASN A 406 -11.33 -12.64 0.92
C ASN A 406 -10.64 -13.82 0.19
N MET A 407 -11.27 -14.39 -0.85
CA MET A 407 -10.67 -15.43 -1.70
C MET A 407 -9.86 -14.87 -2.86
N ASP A 408 -10.24 -13.72 -3.42
CA ASP A 408 -9.56 -13.10 -4.58
C ASP A 408 -8.21 -12.44 -4.21
N ASN A 409 -7.95 -12.18 -2.92
CA ASN A 409 -6.74 -11.49 -2.45
C ASN A 409 -5.47 -12.36 -2.33
N GLY A 410 -5.44 -13.56 -2.91
CA GLY A 410 -4.23 -14.35 -3.12
C GLY A 410 -3.66 -15.09 -1.89
N LEU A 411 -3.01 -16.21 -2.18
CA LEU A 411 -2.30 -17.12 -1.25
C LEU A 411 -1.01 -16.46 -0.72
N GLY A 412 -1.12 -15.36 0.02
CA GLY A 412 0.03 -14.60 0.53
C GLY A 412 0.04 -14.32 2.03
N SER A 413 -1.00 -14.69 2.78
CA SER A 413 -1.01 -14.49 4.23
C SER A 413 -2.00 -15.39 4.93
N ARG A 414 -1.59 -16.61 5.30
CA ARG A 414 -2.18 -17.31 6.45
C ARG A 414 -1.15 -18.11 7.23
N SER A 415 -0.88 -17.59 8.43
CA SER A 415 -0.39 -18.34 9.58
C SER A 415 -1.31 -19.54 9.83
N ALA A 416 -0.75 -20.75 9.80
CA ALA A 416 -1.35 -21.92 10.40
C ALA A 416 -1.39 -21.72 11.93
N SER A 417 -2.59 -21.59 12.51
CA SER A 417 -2.86 -21.77 13.94
C SER A 417 -4.32 -21.40 14.22
N GLY A 418 -5.16 -22.41 14.44
CA GLY A 418 -6.52 -22.24 14.96
C GLY A 418 -7.39 -23.42 14.60
N THR A 419 -7.30 -24.48 15.41
CA THR A 419 -8.05 -25.73 15.30
C THR A 419 -9.51 -25.52 15.73
N SER A 420 -10.44 -25.75 14.82
CA SER A 420 -11.74 -26.37 15.10
C SER A 420 -12.04 -27.31 13.92
N GLY A 421 -12.45 -28.53 14.24
CA GLY A 421 -12.47 -29.66 13.32
C GLY A 421 -13.33 -29.45 12.06
N ASN A 422 -12.85 -30.04 10.97
CA ASN A 422 -13.49 -30.21 9.66
C ASN A 422 -13.66 -28.95 8.78
N VAL A 423 -12.59 -28.67 8.03
CA VAL A 423 -12.50 -28.40 6.57
C VAL A 423 -11.39 -27.39 6.34
N VAL A 424 -10.28 -27.84 5.78
CA VAL A 424 -9.30 -26.97 5.15
C VAL A 424 -9.96 -26.34 3.91
N GLY A 425 -10.11 -25.02 3.87
CA GLY A 425 -10.44 -24.27 2.65
C GLY A 425 -11.81 -23.59 2.64
N ILE A 426 -11.86 -22.42 1.99
CA ILE A 426 -13.02 -21.54 1.78
C ILE A 426 -13.38 -20.61 2.97
N PRO A 427 -13.05 -19.29 2.90
CA PRO A 427 -13.49 -18.26 3.84
C PRO A 427 -15.01 -18.11 3.94
N THR A 428 -15.51 -17.92 5.16
CA THR A 428 -16.92 -17.64 5.49
C THR A 428 -17.06 -16.32 6.25
N TYR A 429 -18.23 -15.67 6.17
CA TYR A 429 -18.54 -14.49 6.97
C TYR A 429 -18.68 -14.88 8.45
N ARG A 430 -17.78 -14.37 9.28
CA ARG A 430 -17.74 -14.66 10.72
C ARG A 430 -18.85 -13.94 11.50
N PRO A 431 -19.64 -14.65 12.32
CA PRO A 431 -20.78 -14.08 13.04
C PRO A 431 -20.34 -13.12 14.15
N GLU A 432 -19.18 -13.33 14.77
CA GLU A 432 -18.65 -12.45 15.83
C GLU A 432 -18.35 -11.05 15.30
N SER A 433 -17.85 -10.95 14.07
CA SER A 433 -17.57 -9.68 13.39
C SER A 433 -18.85 -8.89 13.13
N ALA A 434 -19.91 -9.57 12.65
CA ALA A 434 -21.22 -8.97 12.40
C ALA A 434 -21.85 -8.48 13.71
N ARG A 435 -21.81 -9.32 14.75
CA ARG A 435 -22.30 -8.97 16.09
C ARG A 435 -21.57 -7.77 16.69
N ALA A 436 -20.24 -7.77 16.64
CA ALA A 436 -19.43 -6.66 17.13
C ALA A 436 -19.68 -5.36 16.34
N TYR A 437 -20.03 -5.46 15.06
CA TYR A 437 -20.40 -4.30 14.25
C TYR A 437 -21.75 -3.71 14.70
N LEU A 438 -22.75 -4.55 14.96
CA LEU A 438 -24.04 -4.10 15.50
C LEU A 438 -23.86 -3.37 16.85
N LEU A 439 -23.14 -3.98 17.80
CA LEU A 439 -22.97 -3.42 19.16
C LEU A 439 -22.29 -2.04 19.19
N LYS A 440 -21.54 -1.67 18.14
CA LYS A 440 -20.80 -0.40 18.06
C LYS A 440 -21.55 0.71 17.31
N SER A 441 -22.64 0.40 16.60
CA SER A 441 -23.14 1.24 15.51
C SER A 441 -24.36 2.11 15.83
N PHE A 442 -24.95 2.03 17.02
CA PHE A 442 -26.24 2.68 17.34
C PHE A 442 -26.10 3.67 18.50
N ALA A 443 -25.42 4.80 18.26
CA ALA A 443 -25.27 5.87 19.24
C ALA A 443 -26.48 6.84 19.23
N SER A 444 -26.72 7.50 20.36
CA SER A 444 -27.61 8.66 20.45
C SER A 444 -26.88 9.91 19.90
N GLY A 445 -27.60 10.83 19.25
CA GLY A 445 -27.07 11.83 18.31
C GLY A 445 -25.79 12.59 18.69
N GLN A 446 -24.89 12.79 17.72
CA GLN A 446 -23.76 13.72 17.83
C GLN A 446 -24.23 15.16 17.62
N SER A 447 -23.94 16.00 18.60
CA SER A 447 -23.54 17.39 18.37
C SER A 447 -22.18 17.39 17.65
N GLU A 448 -22.14 17.35 16.33
CA GLU A 448 -20.96 17.75 15.55
C GLU A 448 -21.37 18.66 14.40
N GLY A 449 -20.73 19.83 14.36
CA GLY A 449 -21.07 20.96 13.52
C GLY A 449 -20.85 20.70 12.04
N VAL A 450 -21.86 21.05 11.25
CA VAL A 450 -21.73 21.34 9.82
C VAL A 450 -21.18 22.77 9.70
N PRO A 451 -20.02 23.01 9.04
CA PRO A 451 -19.58 24.36 8.75
C PRO A 451 -20.40 24.89 7.56
N THR A 452 -21.45 25.65 7.84
CA THR A 452 -21.99 26.63 6.89
C THR A 452 -21.15 27.90 7.02
N GLY A 453 -20.52 28.30 5.92
CA GLY A 453 -19.82 29.58 5.82
C GLY A 453 -20.78 30.77 5.99
N ASP A 454 -20.16 31.88 6.37
CA ASP A 454 -20.61 33.28 6.26
C ASP A 454 -21.47 33.85 7.41
N ASN A 455 -20.82 34.33 8.47
CA ASN A 455 -20.64 35.78 8.70
C ASN A 455 -19.75 36.11 9.92
N PRO A 456 -19.11 37.30 9.96
CA PRO A 456 -18.03 37.64 10.88
C PRO A 456 -18.51 38.28 12.19
N GLY A 457 -17.74 38.06 13.26
CA GLY A 457 -17.78 38.87 14.47
C GLY A 457 -18.56 38.27 15.63
N GLY A 458 -17.85 37.69 16.60
CA GLY A 458 -18.43 37.31 17.90
C GLY A 458 -17.52 36.37 18.67
N SER A 459 -16.73 36.90 19.60
CA SER A 459 -15.98 36.08 20.55
C SER A 459 -16.96 35.36 21.49
N ALA A 460 -16.89 34.03 21.56
CA ALA A 460 -17.64 33.26 22.54
C ALA A 460 -16.77 32.13 23.11
N SER A 461 -16.69 32.14 24.44
CA SER A 461 -15.93 31.28 25.34
C SER A 461 -16.18 29.77 25.15
N LYS A 462 -15.09 28.99 25.08
CA LYS A 462 -15.11 27.52 25.13
C LYS A 462 -15.58 27.04 26.51
N ALA A 463 -16.83 26.59 26.62
CA ALA A 463 -17.30 25.80 27.75
C ALA A 463 -16.79 24.35 27.65
N LYS A 464 -16.22 23.86 28.76
CA LYS A 464 -15.56 22.55 28.89
C LYS A 464 -16.63 21.45 29.03
N GLN A 465 -16.95 20.73 27.95
CA GLN A 465 -17.89 19.59 27.99
C GLN A 465 -17.31 18.41 28.80
N LYS A 466 -18.13 17.86 29.70
CA LYS A 466 -17.82 16.72 30.58
C LYS A 466 -17.67 15.43 29.75
N ARG A 467 -16.51 14.76 29.84
CA ARG A 467 -16.25 13.47 29.16
C ARG A 467 -17.13 12.36 29.78
N VAL A 468 -18.06 11.80 29.00
CA VAL A 468 -18.85 10.60 29.36
C VAL A 468 -17.95 9.35 29.38
N SER A 469 -18.20 8.43 30.31
CA SER A 469 -17.38 7.22 30.45
C SER A 469 -17.60 6.23 29.31
N LYS A 470 -16.55 5.46 28.93
CA LYS A 470 -16.64 4.49 27.82
C LYS A 470 -17.70 3.41 28.05
N SER A 471 -17.83 2.93 29.29
CA SER A 471 -18.80 1.88 29.66
C SER A 471 -20.24 2.34 29.47
N GLU A 472 -20.51 3.61 29.75
CA GLU A 472 -21.84 4.22 29.67
C GLU A 472 -22.26 4.39 28.20
N VAL A 473 -21.33 4.83 27.34
CA VAL A 473 -21.54 4.90 25.89
C VAL A 473 -21.77 3.51 25.28
N ASP A 474 -21.02 2.50 25.72
CA ASP A 474 -21.20 1.12 25.21
C ASP A 474 -22.54 0.52 25.69
N SER A 475 -22.97 0.78 26.93
CA SER A 475 -24.28 0.37 27.46
C SER A 475 -25.45 1.05 26.72
N GLU A 476 -25.32 2.34 26.42
CA GLU A 476 -26.31 3.11 25.65
C GLU A 476 -26.48 2.53 24.24
N ARG A 477 -25.38 2.22 23.55
CA ARG A 477 -25.43 1.59 22.22
C ARG A 477 -26.14 0.23 22.24
N MET A 478 -25.90 -0.57 23.28
CA MET A 478 -26.59 -1.85 23.45
C MET A 478 -28.09 -1.67 23.63
N ARG A 479 -28.51 -0.69 24.45
CA ARG A 479 -29.94 -0.37 24.65
C ARG A 479 -30.61 0.10 23.37
N ASN A 480 -29.97 0.98 22.62
CA ASN A 480 -30.47 1.47 21.33
C ASN A 480 -30.59 0.35 20.29
N LEU A 481 -29.58 -0.53 20.20
CA LEU A 481 -29.65 -1.72 19.35
C LEU A 481 -30.86 -2.60 19.75
N GLY A 482 -31.08 -2.82 21.04
CA GLY A 482 -32.20 -3.62 21.52
C GLY A 482 -33.57 -3.05 21.18
N ARG A 483 -33.74 -1.72 21.26
CA ARG A 483 -34.96 -1.02 20.81
C ARG A 483 -35.18 -1.17 19.31
N LEU A 484 -34.12 -1.03 18.50
CA LEU A 484 -34.22 -1.23 17.04
C LEU A 484 -34.61 -2.66 16.68
N LEU A 485 -33.94 -3.66 17.28
CA LEU A 485 -34.26 -5.06 17.03
C LEU A 485 -35.70 -5.39 17.45
N GLY A 486 -36.18 -4.80 18.56
CA GLY A 486 -37.56 -4.96 19.00
C GLY A 486 -38.57 -4.31 18.06
N ALA A 487 -38.28 -3.10 17.57
CA ALA A 487 -39.11 -2.44 16.57
C ALA A 487 -39.22 -3.26 15.27
N LEU A 488 -38.10 -3.84 14.82
CA LEU A 488 -38.07 -4.72 13.66
C LEU A 488 -38.81 -6.04 13.90
N ARG A 489 -38.72 -6.58 15.12
CA ARG A 489 -39.46 -7.78 15.51
C ARG A 489 -40.96 -7.55 15.47
N LEU A 490 -41.45 -6.48 16.10
CA LEU A 490 -42.87 -6.10 16.04
C LEU A 490 -43.33 -5.90 14.58
N LEU A 491 -42.48 -5.30 13.74
CA LEU A 491 -42.77 -5.14 12.32
C LEU A 491 -42.92 -6.49 11.59
N PHE A 492 -41.99 -7.43 11.77
CA PHE A 492 -42.06 -8.72 11.09
C PHE A 492 -43.11 -9.66 11.69
N ASP A 493 -43.35 -9.59 13.01
CA ASP A 493 -44.46 -10.28 13.68
C ASP A 493 -45.81 -9.84 13.11
N SER A 494 -45.97 -8.54 12.78
CA SER A 494 -47.16 -8.03 12.07
C SER A 494 -47.33 -8.61 10.65
N TRP A 495 -46.30 -9.23 10.09
CA TRP A 495 -46.31 -9.88 8.76
C TRP A 495 -46.35 -11.40 8.84
N SER A 496 -46.52 -11.98 10.03
CA SER A 496 -46.52 -13.43 10.26
C SER A 496 -47.53 -14.21 9.42
N SER A 497 -48.58 -13.57 8.90
CA SER A 497 -49.54 -14.19 7.97
C SER A 497 -49.00 -14.43 6.55
N LEU A 498 -47.82 -13.91 6.21
CA LEU A 498 -47.20 -14.05 4.88
C LEU A 498 -46.24 -15.25 4.84
N GLY A 499 -46.19 -15.93 3.69
CA GLY A 499 -45.19 -16.98 3.47
C GLY A 499 -43.76 -16.41 3.38
N PRO A 500 -42.71 -17.23 3.63
CA PRO A 500 -41.31 -16.77 3.64
C PRO A 500 -40.86 -15.96 2.41
N ARG A 501 -41.25 -16.40 1.20
CA ARG A 501 -40.90 -15.73 -0.06
C ARG A 501 -41.60 -14.38 -0.24
N GLU A 502 -42.87 -14.30 0.17
CA GLU A 502 -43.67 -13.08 0.08
C GLU A 502 -43.18 -12.05 1.10
N MET A 503 -42.82 -12.52 2.30
CA MET A 503 -42.22 -11.71 3.35
C MET A 503 -40.88 -11.13 2.90
N ASP A 504 -39.98 -11.92 2.29
CA ASP A 504 -38.69 -11.44 1.76
C ASP A 504 -38.88 -10.34 0.70
N ARG A 505 -39.82 -10.54 -0.23
CA ARG A 505 -40.17 -9.54 -1.26
C ARG A 505 -40.72 -8.24 -0.65
N LYS A 506 -41.64 -8.36 0.32
CA LYS A 506 -42.21 -7.20 1.04
C LYS A 506 -41.15 -6.47 1.86
N ALA A 507 -40.25 -7.22 2.52
CA ALA A 507 -39.15 -6.67 3.31
C ALA A 507 -38.18 -5.85 2.44
N TYR A 508 -37.83 -6.36 1.25
CA TYR A 508 -37.02 -5.60 0.29
C TYR A 508 -37.70 -4.30 -0.14
N SER A 509 -38.98 -4.35 -0.51
CA SER A 509 -39.75 -3.17 -0.92
C SER A 509 -39.87 -2.13 0.22
N CYS A 510 -40.16 -2.60 1.45
CA CYS A 510 -40.24 -1.75 2.64
C CYS A 510 -38.90 -1.05 2.94
N TYR A 511 -37.81 -1.80 2.91
CA TYR A 511 -36.46 -1.24 3.12
C TYR A 511 -36.09 -0.23 2.01
N ALA A 512 -36.37 -0.54 0.74
CA ALA A 512 -36.09 0.33 -0.40
C ALA A 512 -36.90 1.64 -0.36
N THR A 513 -38.18 1.57 0.02
CA THR A 513 -39.06 2.75 0.09
C THR A 513 -38.66 3.68 1.23
N ARG A 514 -38.35 3.13 2.42
CA ARG A 514 -37.85 3.93 3.55
C ARG A 514 -36.47 4.53 3.29
N ARG A 515 -35.66 3.91 2.42
CA ARG A 515 -34.41 4.49 1.90
C ARG A 515 -34.64 5.70 0.97
N ALA A 516 -35.71 5.71 0.18
CA ALA A 516 -35.99 6.76 -0.80
C ALA A 516 -36.58 8.04 -0.19
N ASN A 517 -37.21 7.95 0.99
CA ASN A 517 -38.02 9.02 1.57
C ASN A 517 -37.30 9.95 2.57
N GLN A 518 -35.97 10.04 2.55
CA GLN A 518 -35.25 11.06 3.33
C GLN A 518 -34.93 12.28 2.46
N LEU A 519 -35.71 13.36 2.70
CA LEU A 519 -35.71 14.74 2.19
C LEU A 519 -36.44 14.99 0.86
N LYS A 520 -37.57 15.72 0.94
CA LYS A 520 -38.11 16.51 -0.17
C LYS A 520 -37.07 17.57 -0.55
N PRO A 521 -36.68 17.71 -1.82
CA PRO A 521 -35.88 18.84 -2.25
C PRO A 521 -36.76 20.10 -2.17
N THR A 522 -36.36 21.06 -1.35
CA THR A 522 -36.78 22.46 -1.49
C THR A 522 -36.40 22.90 -2.91
N PRO A 523 -37.22 23.71 -3.61
CA PRO A 523 -36.90 24.14 -4.96
C PRO A 523 -35.73 25.13 -4.90
N THR A 524 -34.52 24.59 -4.99
CA THR A 524 -33.32 25.36 -5.29
C THR A 524 -32.99 25.11 -6.74
N THR A 525 -32.86 26.22 -7.46
CA THR A 525 -32.42 26.37 -8.83
C THR A 525 -31.28 25.41 -9.21
N SER A 526 -31.30 25.01 -10.47
CA SER A 526 -30.45 23.99 -11.10
C SER A 526 -28.94 24.21 -10.90
N ASN A 527 -28.38 23.66 -9.82
CA ASN A 527 -26.93 23.68 -9.54
C ASN A 527 -26.22 22.35 -9.90
N THR A 528 -26.82 21.50 -10.74
CA THR A 528 -26.18 20.26 -11.19
C THR A 528 -25.01 20.49 -12.15
N LEU A 529 -25.05 21.56 -12.96
CA LEU A 529 -23.90 21.96 -13.80
C LEU A 529 -22.80 22.65 -12.99
N GLU A 530 -23.14 23.41 -11.95
CA GLU A 530 -22.14 24.06 -11.08
C GLU A 530 -21.39 23.04 -10.20
N THR A 531 -22.01 21.95 -9.76
CA THR A 531 -21.37 21.02 -8.80
C THR A 531 -20.35 20.10 -9.48
N ALA A 532 -20.65 19.58 -10.68
CA ALA A 532 -19.67 18.80 -11.45
C ALA A 532 -18.50 19.69 -11.87
N ASP A 533 -18.76 20.91 -12.34
CA ASP A 533 -17.74 21.86 -12.75
C ASP A 533 -16.96 22.43 -11.56
N ALA A 534 -17.57 22.58 -10.38
CA ALA A 534 -16.90 22.96 -9.14
C ALA A 534 -16.06 21.82 -8.55
N ILE A 535 -16.53 20.57 -8.60
CA ILE A 535 -15.72 19.40 -8.21
C ILE A 535 -14.56 19.22 -9.19
N PHE A 536 -14.81 19.40 -10.49
CA PHE A 536 -13.77 19.33 -11.50
C PHE A 536 -12.78 20.49 -11.31
N LYS A 537 -13.21 21.74 -11.13
CA LYS A 537 -12.31 22.88 -10.84
C LYS A 537 -11.55 22.72 -9.52
N ALA A 538 -12.20 22.26 -8.46
CA ALA A 538 -11.58 22.05 -7.15
C ALA A 538 -10.62 20.85 -7.11
N ARG A 539 -10.83 19.83 -7.96
CA ARG A 539 -9.96 18.64 -8.04
C ARG A 539 -8.98 18.65 -9.21
N LYS A 540 -9.19 19.48 -10.23
CA LYS A 540 -8.32 19.61 -11.41
C LYS A 540 -6.94 20.09 -11.01
N ILE A 541 -6.86 21.07 -10.12
CA ILE A 541 -5.57 21.59 -9.62
C ILE A 541 -4.81 20.52 -8.81
N PRO A 542 -5.38 19.86 -7.79
CA PRO A 542 -4.65 18.83 -7.06
C PRO A 542 -4.38 17.55 -7.87
N LEU A 543 -5.24 17.18 -8.83
CA LEU A 543 -4.98 16.06 -9.74
C LEU A 543 -3.87 16.39 -10.74
N LEU A 544 -3.88 17.58 -11.36
CA LEU A 544 -2.78 18.04 -12.20
C LEU A 544 -1.50 18.18 -11.40
N ALA A 545 -1.55 18.75 -10.19
CA ALA A 545 -0.39 18.85 -9.32
C ALA A 545 0.16 17.46 -8.94
N SER A 546 -0.70 16.49 -8.63
CA SER A 546 -0.28 15.11 -8.37
C SER A 546 0.32 14.44 -9.61
N GLY A 547 -0.22 14.72 -10.79
CA GLY A 547 0.31 14.26 -12.07
C GLY A 547 1.66 14.87 -12.40
N VAL A 548 1.83 16.17 -12.17
CA VAL A 548 3.11 16.89 -12.35
C VAL A 548 4.14 16.40 -11.35
N VAL A 549 3.77 16.15 -10.08
CA VAL A 549 4.66 15.56 -9.08
C VAL A 549 5.04 14.13 -9.46
N ALA A 550 4.11 13.31 -9.92
CA ALA A 550 4.38 11.95 -10.36
C ALA A 550 5.27 11.93 -11.62
N LEU A 551 5.04 12.84 -12.57
CA LEU A 551 5.87 13.01 -13.77
C LEU A 551 7.26 13.52 -13.40
N GLY A 552 7.37 14.50 -12.50
CA GLY A 552 8.64 14.99 -11.98
C GLY A 552 9.43 13.90 -11.23
N LEU A 553 8.74 13.09 -10.42
CA LEU A 553 9.34 11.94 -9.74
C LEU A 553 9.77 10.87 -10.75
N GLY A 554 8.96 10.61 -11.77
CA GLY A 554 9.28 9.67 -12.85
C GLY A 554 10.47 10.11 -13.68
N ILE A 555 10.53 11.38 -14.08
CA ILE A 555 11.67 11.97 -14.78
C ILE A 555 12.90 11.96 -13.88
N TYR A 556 12.78 12.33 -12.61
CA TYR A 556 13.88 12.27 -11.65
C TYR A 556 14.42 10.85 -11.50
N ILE A 557 13.56 9.86 -11.27
CA ILE A 557 13.94 8.44 -11.20
C ILE A 557 14.57 7.97 -12.52
N SER A 558 14.05 8.41 -13.67
CA SER A 558 14.58 8.03 -14.98
C SER A 558 15.92 8.70 -15.27
N LEU A 559 16.15 9.94 -14.84
CA LEU A 559 17.44 10.64 -14.92
C LEU A 559 18.45 10.02 -13.96
N LEU A 560 18.02 9.65 -12.76
CA LEU A 560 18.84 8.95 -11.78
C LEU A 560 19.23 7.56 -12.29
N ALA A 561 18.26 6.81 -12.83
CA ALA A 561 18.50 5.52 -13.48
C ALA A 561 19.39 5.68 -14.72
N SER A 562 19.14 6.65 -15.60
CA SER A 562 19.98 6.91 -16.77
C SER A 562 21.39 7.32 -16.36
N SER A 563 21.56 8.10 -15.28
CA SER A 563 22.88 8.42 -14.74
C SER A 563 23.58 7.18 -14.17
N PHE A 564 22.84 6.22 -13.61
CA PHE A 564 23.39 4.93 -13.17
C PHE A 564 23.74 4.01 -14.35
N TYR A 565 22.91 3.98 -15.40
CA TYR A 565 23.10 3.13 -16.58
C TYR A 565 24.12 3.69 -17.58
N SER A 566 24.28 5.00 -17.69
CA SER A 566 25.34 5.60 -18.51
C SER A 566 26.73 5.48 -17.87
N SER A 567 26.81 5.15 -16.57
CA SER A 567 28.08 4.89 -15.88
C SER A 567 28.68 3.52 -16.16
N THR A 568 27.99 2.60 -16.84
CA THR A 568 28.54 1.27 -17.16
C THR A 568 29.39 1.22 -18.44
N CYS A 569 29.77 2.36 -19.04
CA CYS A 569 30.44 2.39 -20.34
C CYS A 569 31.81 3.08 -20.39
N HIS A 570 32.46 3.39 -19.27
CA HIS A 570 33.88 3.78 -19.29
C HIS A 570 34.66 3.08 -18.17
N GLU A 571 35.55 2.18 -18.58
CA GLU A 571 36.61 1.59 -17.74
C GLU A 571 37.60 2.69 -17.33
N ASN A 572 37.28 3.45 -16.29
CA ASN A 572 38.25 4.23 -15.54
C ASN A 572 38.31 3.65 -14.12
N PRO A 573 39.50 3.46 -13.52
CA PRO A 573 39.62 2.91 -12.18
C PRO A 573 38.81 3.75 -11.18
N GLU A 574 38.07 3.08 -10.30
CA GLU A 574 37.29 3.79 -9.27
C GLU A 574 38.21 4.67 -8.43
N PRO A 575 37.87 5.96 -8.22
CA PRO A 575 38.65 6.83 -7.36
C PRO A 575 38.66 6.29 -5.93
N ALA A 576 39.82 6.37 -5.26
CA ALA A 576 39.95 5.94 -3.88
C ALA A 576 38.97 6.73 -2.98
N PRO A 577 38.40 6.12 -1.92
CA PRO A 577 37.38 6.74 -1.07
C PRO A 577 37.85 8.00 -0.32
N ASP A 578 39.15 8.29 -0.35
CA ASP A 578 39.85 9.45 0.21
C ASP A 578 40.30 10.48 -0.85
N ALA A 579 39.86 10.34 -2.11
CA ALA A 579 40.19 11.29 -3.17
C ALA A 579 39.68 12.71 -2.82
N VAL A 580 40.61 13.66 -2.73
CA VAL A 580 40.30 15.05 -2.34
C VAL A 580 39.87 15.85 -3.56
N PRO A 581 38.71 16.54 -3.55
CA PRO A 581 38.31 17.45 -4.62
C PRO A 581 39.33 18.55 -4.82
N THR A 582 39.76 18.77 -6.06
CA THR A 582 40.73 19.81 -6.41
C THR A 582 40.10 21.16 -6.76
N GLY A 583 38.76 21.26 -6.72
CA GLY A 583 38.01 22.40 -7.25
C GLY A 583 38.01 22.50 -8.79
N ARG A 584 38.74 21.61 -9.48
CA ARG A 584 38.87 21.58 -10.95
C ARG A 584 38.42 20.21 -11.46
N PRO A 585 37.32 20.14 -12.24
CA PRO A 585 36.93 18.87 -12.80
C PRO A 585 37.93 18.43 -13.88
N HIS A 586 38.24 17.14 -13.95
CA HIS A 586 39.18 16.60 -14.91
C HIS A 586 38.62 16.75 -16.35
N ALA A 587 39.20 17.68 -17.13
CA ALA A 587 38.91 17.95 -18.55
C ALA A 587 37.75 18.93 -18.87
N PHE A 588 37.70 20.11 -18.23
CA PHE A 588 36.96 21.24 -18.80
C PHE A 588 37.81 22.04 -19.80
N THR A 589 37.38 22.10 -21.07
CA THR A 589 37.76 23.13 -22.05
C THR A 589 36.72 24.26 -21.99
N LYS A 590 37.02 25.45 -22.52
CA LYS A 590 36.05 26.58 -22.55
C LYS A 590 34.70 26.17 -23.16
N ASP A 591 34.71 25.38 -24.25
CA ASP A 591 33.50 24.88 -24.89
C ASP A 591 32.74 23.86 -24.04
N SER A 592 33.43 23.01 -23.26
CA SER A 592 32.74 22.09 -22.35
C SER A 592 32.22 22.80 -21.11
N ALA A 593 32.85 23.90 -20.65
CA ALA A 593 32.33 24.75 -19.59
C ALA A 593 31.01 25.42 -20.00
N LYS A 594 30.92 25.94 -21.24
CA LYS A 594 29.67 26.53 -21.78
C LYS A 594 28.56 25.49 -21.95
N ARG A 595 28.88 24.28 -22.43
CA ARG A 595 27.89 23.18 -22.52
C ARG A 595 27.42 22.69 -21.15
N PHE A 596 28.33 22.62 -20.19
CA PHE A 596 28.00 22.29 -18.81
C PHE A 596 27.06 23.32 -18.21
N ASP A 597 27.36 24.61 -18.40
CA ASP A 597 26.48 25.71 -18.02
C ASP A 597 25.07 25.51 -18.61
N GLN A 598 24.95 25.40 -19.93
CA GLN A 598 23.64 25.22 -20.59
C GLN A 598 22.87 23.98 -20.09
N SER A 599 23.57 22.89 -19.77
CA SER A 599 22.93 21.67 -19.24
C SER A 599 22.28 21.85 -17.86
N LEU A 600 22.72 22.84 -17.08
CA LEU A 600 22.23 23.12 -15.74
C LEU A 600 20.99 24.03 -15.72
N GLU A 601 20.70 24.79 -16.78
CA GLU A 601 19.60 25.76 -16.78
C GLU A 601 18.23 25.14 -16.51
N GLY A 602 17.89 24.07 -17.24
CA GLY A 602 16.61 23.39 -17.08
C GLY A 602 16.46 22.71 -15.72
N SER A 603 17.55 22.14 -15.19
CA SER A 603 17.54 21.43 -13.91
C SER A 603 17.52 22.40 -12.71
N GLU A 604 18.27 23.51 -12.75
CA GLU A 604 18.23 24.54 -11.72
C GLU A 604 16.87 25.23 -11.64
N TRP A 605 16.24 25.52 -12.79
CA TRP A 605 14.90 26.09 -12.84
C TRP A 605 13.86 25.14 -12.25
N LEU A 606 13.88 23.87 -12.68
CA LEU A 606 12.96 22.84 -12.19
C LEU A 606 13.12 22.60 -10.68
N MET A 607 14.36 22.65 -10.18
CA MET A 607 14.67 22.47 -8.77
C MET A 607 14.46 23.75 -7.93
N GLY A 608 14.12 24.90 -8.54
CA GLY A 608 13.93 26.16 -7.80
C GLY A 608 15.24 26.82 -7.33
N ILE A 609 16.40 26.38 -7.82
CA ILE A 609 17.70 26.95 -7.49
C ILE A 609 17.81 28.39 -8.01
N THR A 610 17.26 28.68 -9.18
CA THR A 610 17.23 30.06 -9.74
C THR A 610 16.58 31.06 -8.76
N SER A 611 15.53 30.64 -8.05
CA SER A 611 14.88 31.48 -7.03
C SER A 611 15.77 31.72 -5.81
N LEU A 612 16.59 30.73 -5.42
CA LEU A 612 17.58 30.90 -4.35
C LEU A 612 18.71 31.84 -4.78
N ARG A 613 19.21 31.72 -6.02
CA ARG A 613 20.22 32.64 -6.59
C ARG A 613 19.71 34.08 -6.61
N LYS A 614 18.45 34.31 -7.01
CA LYS A 614 17.80 35.63 -6.94
C LYS A 614 17.72 36.18 -5.52
N ARG A 615 17.33 35.33 -4.56
CA ARG A 615 17.27 35.71 -3.14
C ARG A 615 18.65 36.04 -2.59
N LEU A 616 19.67 35.24 -2.93
CA LEU A 616 21.07 35.47 -2.56
C LEU A 616 21.55 36.84 -3.05
N ALA A 617 21.35 37.12 -4.33
CA ALA A 617 21.74 38.38 -4.94
C ALA A 617 21.00 39.59 -4.37
N ALA A 618 19.73 39.43 -3.99
CA ALA A 618 18.95 40.49 -3.34
C ALA A 618 19.42 40.83 -1.91
N GLU A 619 20.12 39.92 -1.22
CA GLU A 619 20.72 40.19 0.10
C GLU A 619 22.11 40.83 0.01
N ALA A 620 22.70 40.90 -1.20
CA ALA A 620 24.04 41.42 -1.42
C ALA A 620 24.08 42.95 -1.25
N SER A 621 24.99 43.42 -0.40
CA SER A 621 25.10 44.84 -0.02
C SER A 621 26.54 45.22 0.32
N GLY A 622 26.91 46.50 0.12
CA GLY A 622 28.25 47.00 0.43
C GLY A 622 29.34 46.41 -0.48
N HIS A 623 30.48 46.03 0.10
CA HIS A 623 31.51 45.27 -0.61
C HIS A 623 31.15 43.78 -0.64
N VAL A 624 30.90 43.25 -1.84
CA VAL A 624 30.48 41.87 -2.07
C VAL A 624 31.65 41.01 -2.56
N LEU A 625 31.83 39.84 -1.93
CA LEU A 625 32.72 38.78 -2.39
C LEU A 625 31.90 37.53 -2.77
N GLU A 626 32.02 37.09 -4.01
CA GLU A 626 31.49 35.80 -4.46
C GLU A 626 32.64 34.81 -4.67
N VAL A 627 32.65 33.73 -3.89
CA VAL A 627 33.68 32.69 -3.97
C VAL A 627 33.16 31.47 -4.72
N ALA A 628 34.01 30.86 -5.53
CA ALA A 628 33.66 29.79 -6.46
C ALA A 628 32.51 30.21 -7.39
N MET A 629 32.68 31.37 -8.04
CA MET A 629 31.64 31.97 -8.89
C MET A 629 31.34 31.14 -10.15
N GLY A 630 32.22 30.22 -10.53
CA GLY A 630 32.11 29.37 -11.70
C GLY A 630 31.90 30.18 -12.98
N THR A 631 30.90 29.80 -13.76
CA THR A 631 30.49 30.46 -15.01
C THR A 631 29.66 31.74 -14.79
N GLY A 632 29.63 32.28 -13.57
CA GLY A 632 28.95 33.53 -13.25
C GLY A 632 27.42 33.44 -13.23
N ARG A 633 26.85 32.30 -12.81
CA ARG A 633 25.38 32.09 -12.80
C ARG A 633 24.59 33.05 -11.91
N ASN A 634 25.24 33.66 -10.93
CA ASN A 634 24.61 34.67 -10.06
C ASN A 634 24.63 36.08 -10.67
N LEU A 635 25.51 36.35 -11.65
CA LEU A 635 25.71 37.68 -12.23
C LEU A 635 24.40 38.36 -12.71
N PRO A 636 23.48 37.66 -13.40
CA PRO A 636 22.23 38.26 -13.89
C PRO A 636 21.26 38.73 -12.80
N PHE A 637 21.48 38.35 -11.54
CA PHE A 637 20.55 38.63 -10.45
C PHE A 637 21.00 39.75 -9.52
N TYR A 638 22.26 40.18 -9.60
CA TYR A 638 22.73 41.32 -8.81
C TYR A 638 22.22 42.65 -9.38
N ASP A 639 22.04 43.62 -8.49
CA ASP A 639 21.76 45.00 -8.88
C ASP A 639 23.07 45.76 -9.13
N TRP A 640 23.38 45.96 -10.40
CA TRP A 640 24.59 46.66 -10.86
C TRP A 640 24.45 48.19 -10.88
N SER A 641 23.25 48.73 -10.65
CA SER A 641 22.92 50.14 -10.87
C SER A 641 23.86 51.11 -10.17
N GLN A 642 24.28 50.82 -8.94
CA GLN A 642 25.12 51.70 -8.12
C GLN A 642 26.61 51.65 -8.46
N ILE A 643 27.10 50.46 -8.80
CA ILE A 643 28.45 50.26 -9.34
C ILE A 643 28.60 51.06 -10.64
N ILE A 644 27.59 50.98 -11.53
CA ILE A 644 27.55 51.68 -12.82
C ILE A 644 27.29 53.19 -12.64
N SER A 645 26.31 53.61 -11.83
CA SER A 645 25.91 55.03 -11.67
C SER A 645 27.04 55.92 -11.17
N SER A 646 27.95 55.37 -10.38
CA SER A 646 29.16 56.04 -9.94
C SER A 646 30.16 56.33 -11.09
N ARG A 647 29.89 55.91 -12.34
CA ARG A 647 30.50 56.41 -13.58
C ARG A 647 30.05 57.86 -13.87
N ASN A 648 28.77 58.15 -13.65
CA ASN A 648 28.18 59.45 -13.93
C ASN A 648 28.56 60.48 -12.86
N SER A 649 28.89 60.06 -11.64
CA SER A 649 29.36 60.97 -10.58
C SER A 649 30.73 61.60 -10.89
N ALA A 650 31.57 60.95 -11.70
CA ALA A 650 32.81 61.55 -12.21
C ALA A 650 32.53 62.61 -13.31
N THR A 651 31.35 62.55 -13.96
CA THR A 651 30.91 63.50 -15.01
C THR A 651 29.91 64.54 -14.50
N GLN A 652 29.40 64.41 -13.27
CA GLN A 652 28.25 65.18 -12.76
C GLN A 652 28.55 65.91 -11.43
N ALA A 653 29.80 66.33 -11.21
CA ALA A 653 30.19 67.19 -10.09
C ALA A 653 29.76 68.67 -10.26
N LEU A 654 28.64 68.96 -10.94
CA LEU A 654 28.17 70.32 -11.24
C LEU A 654 26.66 70.57 -11.08
N ALA A 655 25.89 69.67 -10.46
CA ALA A 655 24.47 69.94 -10.19
C ALA A 655 24.03 69.52 -8.79
N ALA A 656 23.54 70.50 -8.03
CA ALA A 656 23.08 70.37 -6.65
C ALA A 656 21.91 69.37 -6.48
N PRO A 657 21.78 68.72 -5.31
CA PRO A 657 20.79 67.68 -5.10
C PRO A 657 19.39 68.27 -4.89
N LYS A 658 18.38 67.75 -5.60
CA LYS A 658 16.97 68.02 -5.29
C LYS A 658 16.46 66.98 -4.28
N ALA A 659 16.10 67.48 -3.11
CA ALA A 659 15.38 66.74 -2.08
C ALA A 659 13.95 66.45 -2.57
N ASN A 660 13.59 65.16 -2.65
CA ASN A 660 12.25 64.61 -2.35
C ASN A 660 12.15 63.15 -2.85
N ALA A 661 12.49 62.20 -1.98
CA ALA A 661 12.02 60.82 -2.11
C ALA A 661 11.64 60.30 -0.72
N ARG A 662 10.41 59.78 -0.60
CA ARG A 662 9.84 59.24 0.65
C ARG A 662 10.50 57.88 0.95
N PRO A 663 10.74 57.54 2.23
CA PRO A 663 11.43 56.30 2.58
C PRO A 663 10.49 55.11 2.41
N SER A 664 10.89 54.14 1.58
CA SER A 664 10.23 52.85 1.45
C SER A 664 10.82 51.86 2.47
N LYS A 665 9.97 50.99 3.03
CA LYS A 665 10.32 50.08 4.14
C LYS A 665 11.31 49.00 3.67
N PHE A 666 12.45 48.91 4.37
CA PHE A 666 13.54 47.93 4.23
C PHE A 666 14.40 48.04 2.96
N GLU A 667 15.17 49.12 2.83
CA GLU A 667 16.28 49.19 1.86
C GLU A 667 17.53 48.52 2.46
N ALA A 668 17.94 47.39 1.91
CA ALA A 668 19.30 46.89 2.07
C ALA A 668 20.26 47.92 1.44
N SER A 669 21.40 48.18 2.09
CA SER A 669 22.42 49.09 1.54
C SER A 669 22.81 48.62 0.13
N PRO A 670 22.96 49.53 -0.85
CA PRO A 670 23.30 49.12 -2.20
C PRO A 670 24.68 48.44 -2.29
N MET A 671 24.88 47.61 -3.32
CA MET A 671 26.18 47.04 -3.64
C MET A 671 27.13 48.14 -4.17
N ILE A 672 28.28 48.31 -3.51
CA ILE A 672 29.29 49.34 -3.79
C ILE A 672 30.43 48.79 -4.63
N SER A 673 30.79 47.52 -4.42
CA SER A 673 31.75 46.80 -5.24
C SER A 673 31.45 45.31 -5.28
N TYR A 674 31.86 44.65 -6.35
CA TYR A 674 31.77 43.21 -6.52
C TYR A 674 33.15 42.61 -6.83
N THR A 675 33.50 41.52 -6.15
CA THR A 675 34.68 40.71 -6.44
C THR A 675 34.26 39.25 -6.56
N GLY A 676 34.37 38.71 -7.76
CA GLY A 676 34.13 37.29 -8.02
C GLY A 676 35.46 36.55 -8.18
N ILE A 677 35.61 35.40 -7.55
CA ILE A 677 36.81 34.56 -7.68
C ILE A 677 36.47 33.12 -8.03
N ASP A 678 37.31 32.51 -8.87
CA ASP A 678 37.29 31.08 -9.17
C ASP A 678 38.71 30.57 -9.48
N ILE A 679 38.91 29.26 -9.35
CA ILE A 679 40.20 28.60 -9.60
C ILE A 679 40.38 28.19 -11.07
N SER A 680 39.29 28.13 -11.87
CA SER A 680 39.31 27.70 -13.28
C SER A 680 39.24 28.86 -14.26
N ASP A 681 40.28 28.94 -15.10
CA ASP A 681 40.42 29.96 -16.15
C ASP A 681 39.28 29.83 -17.19
N GLU A 682 38.86 28.59 -17.48
CA GLU A 682 37.79 28.29 -18.43
C GLU A 682 36.43 28.75 -17.93
N MET A 683 36.14 28.54 -16.64
CA MET A 683 34.88 28.97 -16.01
C MET A 683 34.80 30.50 -15.96
N LEU A 684 35.90 31.16 -15.56
CA LEU A 684 35.99 32.62 -15.55
C LEU A 684 35.82 33.22 -16.96
N GLY A 685 36.36 32.57 -17.99
CA GLY A 685 36.15 32.98 -19.38
C GLY A 685 34.68 33.05 -19.78
N VAL A 686 33.85 32.10 -19.31
CA VAL A 686 32.40 32.11 -19.53
C VAL A 686 31.71 33.15 -18.64
N ALA A 687 32.17 33.33 -17.40
CA ALA A 687 31.63 34.33 -16.48
C ALA A 687 31.79 35.76 -17.02
N VAL A 688 32.92 36.07 -17.66
CA VAL A 688 33.17 37.39 -18.27
C VAL A 688 32.27 37.63 -19.48
N GLU A 689 32.07 36.64 -20.35
CA GLU A 689 31.08 36.74 -21.45
C GLU A 689 29.69 37.05 -20.90
N LYS A 690 29.27 36.33 -19.85
CA LYS A 690 27.98 36.52 -19.21
C LYS A 690 27.85 37.87 -18.50
N LEU A 691 28.94 38.38 -17.91
CA LEU A 691 28.98 39.70 -17.31
C LEU A 691 28.72 40.78 -18.36
N ALA A 692 29.36 40.68 -19.53
CA ALA A 692 29.17 41.63 -20.63
C ALA A 692 27.74 41.60 -21.18
N GLU A 693 27.11 40.43 -21.23
CA GLU A 693 25.68 40.28 -21.60
C GLU A 693 24.74 40.88 -20.53
N THR A 694 25.09 40.72 -19.26
CA THR A 694 24.28 41.16 -18.11
C THR A 694 24.35 42.68 -17.91
N VAL A 695 25.51 43.26 -18.17
CA VAL A 695 25.78 44.68 -17.98
C VAL A 695 26.28 45.28 -19.30
N PRO A 696 25.38 45.58 -20.24
CA PRO A 696 25.76 46.13 -21.56
C PRO A 696 26.56 47.43 -21.45
N GLU A 697 26.40 48.21 -20.38
CA GLU A 697 27.15 49.44 -20.14
C GLU A 697 28.67 49.22 -19.95
N LEU A 698 29.09 47.96 -19.73
CA LEU A 698 30.48 47.52 -19.66
C LEU A 698 31.00 46.98 -21.00
N ALA A 699 30.15 46.77 -22.02
CA ALA A 699 30.56 46.22 -23.31
C ALA A 699 31.56 47.11 -24.07
N ASP A 700 31.48 48.43 -23.86
CA ASP A 700 32.38 49.44 -24.45
C ASP A 700 33.53 49.85 -23.52
N VAL A 701 33.70 49.20 -22.37
CA VAL A 701 34.75 49.51 -21.39
C VAL A 701 35.86 48.47 -21.50
N ASP A 702 37.04 48.89 -21.97
CA ASP A 702 38.20 48.02 -21.97
C ASP A 702 38.54 47.58 -20.53
N PRO A 703 38.60 46.27 -20.24
CA PRO A 703 38.97 45.80 -18.92
C PRO A 703 40.41 46.24 -18.60
N ILE A 704 40.62 46.75 -17.39
CA ILE A 704 41.97 46.94 -16.87
C ILE A 704 42.50 45.54 -16.57
N ILE A 705 43.46 45.10 -17.38
CA ILE A 705 44.20 43.85 -17.16
C ILE A 705 45.23 44.12 -16.06
N GLU A 706 44.93 43.70 -14.85
CA GLU A 706 45.88 43.73 -13.74
C GLU A 706 46.75 42.47 -13.86
N LYS A 707 48.05 42.63 -14.18
CA LYS A 707 48.99 41.50 -14.14
C LYS A 707 49.35 41.23 -12.68
N GLU A 708 49.00 40.06 -12.17
CA GLU A 708 49.49 39.60 -10.89
C GLU A 708 51.03 39.52 -10.91
N THR A 709 51.67 39.94 -9.82
CA THR A 709 53.14 39.97 -9.64
C THR A 709 53.77 38.60 -9.37
N VAL A 710 53.02 37.50 -9.52
CA VAL A 710 53.49 36.14 -9.22
C VAL A 710 53.55 35.31 -10.51
N PRO A 711 54.70 34.69 -10.86
CA PRO A 711 54.83 33.93 -12.10
C PRO A 711 54.14 32.57 -11.98
N SER A 712 52.97 32.42 -12.60
CA SER A 712 52.26 31.14 -12.77
C SER A 712 52.15 30.80 -14.26
N PRO A 713 52.29 29.53 -14.69
CA PRO A 713 52.43 29.16 -16.11
C PRO A 713 51.14 29.25 -16.94
N ALA A 714 50.07 29.89 -16.44
CA ALA A 714 48.75 29.83 -17.03
C ALA A 714 48.17 31.23 -17.36
N GLN A 715 47.47 31.27 -18.49
CA GLN A 715 47.25 32.39 -19.38
C GLN A 715 45.96 33.17 -19.03
N TRP A 716 45.73 33.47 -17.75
CA TRP A 716 44.60 34.32 -17.32
C TRP A 716 45.08 35.70 -16.90
N ASN A 717 44.31 36.72 -17.29
CA ASN A 717 44.52 38.11 -16.92
C ASN A 717 43.37 38.49 -15.97
N ASP A 718 43.70 38.93 -14.76
CA ASP A 718 42.70 39.42 -13.82
C ASP A 718 41.98 40.64 -14.41
N ILE A 719 40.65 40.61 -14.36
CA ILE A 719 39.79 41.58 -15.02
C ILE A 719 39.22 42.53 -13.99
N SER A 720 39.51 43.81 -14.18
CA SER A 720 39.09 44.90 -13.31
C SER A 720 38.37 45.97 -14.13
N TYR A 721 37.15 46.32 -13.74
CA TYR A 721 36.35 47.39 -14.33
C TYR A 721 36.13 48.52 -13.32
N LEU A 722 35.86 49.72 -13.84
CA LEU A 722 35.42 50.89 -13.06
C LEU A 722 36.35 51.23 -11.88
N ALA A 723 37.66 51.20 -12.13
CA ALA A 723 38.73 51.41 -11.15
C ALA A 723 38.68 50.43 -9.97
N GLY A 724 38.57 49.13 -10.27
CA GLY A 724 38.60 48.04 -9.29
C GLY A 724 37.30 47.77 -8.57
N ARG A 725 36.21 48.49 -8.87
CA ARG A 725 34.91 48.27 -8.20
C ARG A 725 34.18 47.02 -8.66
N LEU A 726 34.51 46.50 -9.84
CA LEU A 726 34.03 45.24 -10.34
C LEU A 726 35.23 44.41 -10.78
N ARG A 727 35.49 43.30 -10.08
CA ARG A 727 36.67 42.46 -10.31
C ARG A 727 36.25 41.01 -10.50
N ILE A 728 36.87 40.35 -11.48
CA ILE A 728 36.82 38.90 -11.68
C ILE A 728 38.26 38.41 -11.68
N LEU A 729 38.63 37.65 -10.66
CA LEU A 729 40.03 37.28 -10.38
C LEU A 729 40.18 35.76 -10.33
N ARG A 730 41.32 35.28 -10.82
CA ARG A 730 41.69 33.87 -10.67
C ARG A 730 42.34 33.67 -9.31
N SER A 731 41.73 32.87 -8.45
CA SER A 731 42.29 32.61 -7.12
C SER A 731 41.85 31.27 -6.56
N ASP A 732 42.77 30.55 -5.92
CA ASP A 732 42.41 29.42 -5.05
C ASP A 732 42.05 29.98 -3.68
N ILE A 733 40.81 29.74 -3.24
CA ILE A 733 40.24 30.19 -1.97
C ILE A 733 41.12 29.79 -0.78
N HIS A 734 41.82 28.65 -0.85
CA HIS A 734 42.70 28.17 0.22
C HIS A 734 44.08 28.83 0.23
N GLU A 735 44.48 29.48 -0.86
CA GLU A 735 45.78 30.13 -0.98
C GLU A 735 45.65 31.64 -0.80
N HIS A 736 44.67 32.26 -1.46
CA HIS A 736 44.48 33.70 -1.43
C HIS A 736 43.01 34.10 -1.59
N ILE A 737 42.57 35.05 -0.75
CA ILE A 737 41.29 35.75 -0.92
C ILE A 737 41.58 37.26 -0.97
N PRO A 738 41.30 37.93 -2.11
CA PRO A 738 41.64 39.33 -2.31
C PRO A 738 40.85 40.24 -1.38
N SER A 739 41.45 41.36 -0.96
CA SER A 739 40.78 42.37 -0.13
C SER A 739 39.84 43.26 -0.96
N PRO A 740 38.79 43.87 -0.37
CA PRO A 740 37.88 44.79 -1.06
C PRO A 740 38.61 45.96 -1.75
N PRO A 741 38.04 46.53 -2.83
CA PRO A 741 38.68 47.64 -3.54
C PRO A 741 38.64 48.95 -2.74
N GLN A 742 39.62 49.83 -3.00
CA GLN A 742 39.75 51.19 -2.44
C GLN A 742 39.99 51.28 -0.92
N GLN A 743 40.36 50.18 -0.25
CA GLN A 743 40.92 50.23 1.10
C GLN A 743 42.38 49.75 1.08
N PRO A 744 43.38 50.65 1.19
CA PRO A 744 44.80 50.29 1.16
C PRO A 744 45.29 49.55 2.42
N CYS A 745 44.38 48.99 3.22
CA CYS A 745 44.70 48.27 4.45
C CYS A 745 44.56 46.75 4.23
N PRO A 746 45.56 45.93 4.58
CA PRO A 746 45.45 44.47 4.51
C PRO A 746 44.36 43.87 5.43
N GLN A 747 43.74 44.68 6.29
CA GLN A 747 42.62 44.33 7.16
C GLN A 747 41.23 44.68 6.59
N ALA A 748 41.15 45.17 5.35
CA ALA A 748 39.88 45.47 4.69
C ALA A 748 39.00 44.20 4.57
N LYS A 749 37.73 44.31 5.01
CA LYS A 749 36.78 43.19 5.08
C LYS A 749 35.52 43.46 4.28
N TYR A 750 34.88 42.42 3.79
CA TYR A 750 33.65 42.47 3.00
C TYR A 750 32.41 42.62 3.87
N ASP A 751 31.40 43.32 3.35
CA ASP A 751 30.08 43.45 3.99
C ASP A 751 29.23 42.20 3.75
N PHE A 752 29.35 41.61 2.55
CA PHE A 752 28.60 40.43 2.17
C PHE A 752 29.52 39.44 1.45
N ILE A 753 29.52 38.19 1.91
CA ILE A 753 30.24 37.09 1.27
C ILE A 753 29.23 36.02 0.90
N CYS A 754 29.30 35.50 -0.32
CA CYS A 754 28.43 34.41 -0.73
C CYS A 754 29.15 33.32 -1.51
N SER A 755 28.56 32.12 -1.45
CA SER A 755 28.94 31.01 -2.32
C SER A 755 27.74 30.15 -2.67
N THR A 756 27.80 29.48 -3.82
CA THR A 756 26.75 28.59 -4.31
C THR A 756 27.34 27.27 -4.78
N PHE A 757 27.05 26.19 -4.04
CA PHE A 757 27.48 24.82 -4.32
C PHE A 757 29.01 24.65 -4.39
N SER A 758 29.74 25.30 -3.48
CA SER A 758 31.20 25.24 -3.45
C SER A 758 31.74 24.23 -2.44
N LEU A 759 31.04 24.03 -1.31
CA LEU A 759 31.57 23.20 -0.23
C LEU A 759 31.70 21.72 -0.61
N CYS A 760 31.03 21.27 -1.67
CA CYS A 760 31.21 19.94 -2.24
C CYS A 760 32.51 19.76 -3.05
N SER A 761 33.04 20.84 -3.64
CA SER A 761 34.12 20.80 -4.64
C SER A 761 35.46 21.30 -4.10
N VAL A 762 35.49 21.92 -2.93
CA VAL A 762 36.74 22.37 -2.29
C VAL A 762 37.49 21.25 -1.55
N ARG A 763 38.80 21.45 -1.42
CA ARG A 763 39.71 20.51 -0.74
C ARG A 763 39.35 20.37 0.74
N ASP A 764 39.27 21.50 1.45
CA ASP A 764 38.94 21.55 2.88
C ASP A 764 37.77 22.52 3.12
N PRO A 765 36.52 22.02 3.18
CA PRO A 765 35.36 22.88 3.31
C PRO A 765 35.26 23.57 4.68
N GLU A 766 35.82 22.99 5.73
CA GLU A 766 35.86 23.67 7.04
C GLU A 766 36.83 24.84 7.00
N GLN A 767 38.03 24.65 6.43
CA GLN A 767 39.00 25.73 6.24
C GLN A 767 38.43 26.86 5.40
N MET A 768 37.72 26.55 4.31
CA MET A 768 37.03 27.57 3.51
C MET A 768 36.11 28.43 4.37
N VAL A 769 35.26 27.81 5.20
CA VAL A 769 34.33 28.57 6.08
C VAL A 769 35.09 29.47 7.06
N ARG A 770 36.23 29.00 7.61
CA ARG A 770 37.10 29.82 8.48
C ARG A 770 37.73 30.99 7.74
N ASP A 771 38.19 30.77 6.51
CA ASP A 771 38.80 31.80 5.68
C ASP A 771 37.79 32.90 5.33
N LEU A 772 36.55 32.51 4.97
CA LEU A 772 35.47 33.48 4.74
C LEU A 772 35.13 34.28 6.01
N ALA A 773 35.10 33.62 7.18
CA ALA A 773 34.90 34.31 8.45
C ALA A 773 36.00 35.34 8.76
N SER A 774 37.25 35.08 8.37
CA SER A 774 38.34 36.05 8.52
C SER A 774 38.14 37.31 7.68
N LYS A 775 37.47 37.18 6.51
CA LYS A 775 37.30 38.22 5.49
C LYS A 775 35.99 39.00 5.59
N VAL A 776 35.03 38.58 6.41
CA VAL A 776 33.77 39.30 6.63
C VAL A 776 33.88 40.33 7.76
N LYS A 777 33.24 41.49 7.62
CA LYS A 777 33.19 42.51 8.67
C LYS A 777 32.51 41.94 9.93
N PRO A 778 33.10 42.09 11.12
CA PRO A 778 32.47 41.66 12.35
C PRO A 778 31.22 42.51 12.64
N ASN A 779 30.22 41.88 13.28
CA ASN A 779 28.91 42.38 13.70
C ASN A 779 27.97 42.83 12.57
N THR A 780 28.48 43.50 11.54
CA THR A 780 27.68 44.06 10.43
C THR A 780 27.66 43.16 9.21
N GLY A 781 28.75 42.43 8.95
CA GLY A 781 28.88 41.62 7.76
C GLY A 781 28.12 40.30 7.84
N LYS A 782 27.82 39.74 6.68
CA LYS A 782 27.05 38.49 6.54
C LYS A 782 27.71 37.55 5.54
N ILE A 783 27.71 36.26 5.86
CA ILE A 783 28.07 35.20 4.92
C ILE A 783 26.81 34.39 4.60
N VAL A 784 26.53 34.15 3.32
CA VAL A 784 25.41 33.32 2.88
C VAL A 784 25.90 32.21 1.95
N LEU A 785 25.63 30.96 2.34
CA LEU A 785 26.03 29.77 1.58
C LEU A 785 24.78 29.05 1.09
N VAL A 786 24.69 28.83 -0.21
CA VAL A 786 23.64 28.01 -0.84
C VAL A 786 24.29 26.71 -1.27
N GLU A 787 24.06 25.64 -0.53
CA GLU A 787 24.84 24.41 -0.65
C GLU A 787 23.98 23.19 -0.91
N HIS A 788 24.60 22.11 -1.39
CA HIS A 788 23.96 20.82 -1.49
C HIS A 788 24.74 19.80 -0.65
N GLY A 789 24.01 18.87 -0.06
CA GLY A 789 24.58 17.83 0.78
C GLY A 789 23.55 16.81 1.23
N ARG A 790 23.83 16.17 2.36
CA ARG A 790 22.94 15.16 2.95
C ARG A 790 21.53 15.71 3.21
N GLY A 791 20.51 14.92 2.89
CA GLY A 791 19.09 15.24 3.11
C GLY A 791 18.55 14.69 4.44
N TRP A 792 17.24 14.85 4.67
CA TRP A 792 16.59 14.44 5.94
C TRP A 792 16.49 12.93 6.13
N TRP A 793 16.41 12.18 5.03
CA TRP A 793 16.03 10.77 5.06
C TRP A 793 17.23 9.87 4.78
N GLY A 794 17.42 8.86 5.64
CA GLY A 794 18.52 7.91 5.52
C GLY A 794 18.57 7.14 4.19
N PHE A 795 17.42 6.93 3.52
CA PHE A 795 17.41 6.26 2.22
C PHE A 795 17.95 7.16 1.08
N VAL A 796 17.71 8.48 1.15
CA VAL A 796 18.26 9.45 0.19
C VAL A 796 19.77 9.51 0.38
N ASN A 797 20.21 9.60 1.63
CA ASN A 797 21.63 9.62 1.98
C ASN A 797 22.32 8.33 1.56
N GLY A 798 21.67 7.17 1.75
CA GLY A 798 22.18 5.88 1.27
C GLY A 798 22.23 5.74 -0.25
N LEU A 799 21.44 6.50 -1.00
CA LEU A 799 21.55 6.59 -2.46
C LEU A 799 22.72 7.51 -2.85
N LEU A 800 22.79 8.71 -2.26
CA LEU A 800 23.89 9.66 -2.46
C LEU A 800 25.25 9.00 -2.21
N ASP A 801 25.38 8.27 -1.10
CA ASP A 801 26.61 7.56 -0.71
C ASP A 801 27.00 6.48 -1.73
N LYS A 802 26.04 5.75 -2.30
CA LYS A 802 26.32 4.73 -3.33
C LYS A 802 26.76 5.31 -4.67
N SER A 803 26.20 6.46 -5.04
CA SER A 803 26.52 7.15 -6.31
C SER A 803 27.66 8.16 -6.19
N ALA A 804 28.20 8.37 -4.99
CA ALA A 804 29.18 9.41 -4.70
C ALA A 804 30.47 9.25 -5.53
N ALA A 805 31.01 8.03 -5.64
CA ALA A 805 32.24 7.78 -6.40
C ALA A 805 32.07 8.06 -7.91
N SER A 806 30.95 7.63 -8.50
CA SER A 806 30.62 7.91 -9.91
C SER A 806 30.38 9.40 -10.14
N HIS A 807 29.75 10.10 -9.19
CA HIS A 807 29.56 11.55 -9.25
C HIS A 807 30.91 12.29 -9.19
N PHE A 808 31.80 11.89 -8.27
CA PHE A 808 33.14 12.45 -8.16
C PHE A 808 33.96 12.23 -9.44
N GLN A 809 33.90 11.04 -10.04
CA GLN A 809 34.59 10.76 -11.30
C GLN A 809 34.10 11.66 -12.45
N LYS A 810 32.81 12.01 -12.47
CA LYS A 810 32.21 12.83 -13.53
C LYS A 810 32.37 14.34 -13.31
N PHE A 811 32.25 14.81 -12.08
CA PHE A 811 32.17 16.25 -11.75
C PHE A 811 33.28 16.75 -10.82
N GLY A 812 34.08 15.87 -10.24
CA GLY A 812 35.21 16.22 -9.36
C GLY A 812 34.82 16.66 -7.96
N CYS A 813 33.59 16.45 -7.52
CA CYS A 813 33.08 16.90 -6.22
C CYS A 813 32.32 15.81 -5.44
N TRP A 814 32.24 15.97 -4.12
CA TRP A 814 31.52 15.06 -3.22
C TRP A 814 30.20 15.65 -2.78
N TRP A 815 29.13 15.29 -3.48
CA TRP A 815 27.77 15.78 -3.21
C TRP A 815 27.10 15.19 -1.95
N ASN A 816 27.71 14.19 -1.31
CA ASN A 816 27.18 13.49 -0.14
C ASN A 816 27.76 14.00 1.18
N ARG A 817 28.53 15.10 1.15
CA ARG A 817 29.09 15.77 2.34
C ARG A 817 27.98 16.26 3.28
N ASP A 818 28.22 16.16 4.59
CA ASP A 818 27.34 16.74 5.60
C ASP A 818 27.68 18.22 5.80
N ILE A 819 27.10 19.07 4.94
CA ILE A 819 27.38 20.50 4.96
C ILE A 819 26.98 21.17 6.27
N ALA A 820 25.89 20.72 6.90
CA ALA A 820 25.46 21.30 8.17
C ALA A 820 26.49 21.02 9.27
N GLU A 821 27.00 19.79 9.34
CA GLU A 821 28.06 19.40 10.28
C GLU A 821 29.37 20.14 10.01
N ILE A 822 29.79 20.24 8.74
CA ILE A 822 31.00 20.97 8.34
C ILE A 822 30.96 22.44 8.80
N VAL A 823 29.85 23.13 8.56
CA VAL A 823 29.72 24.54 8.93
C VAL A 823 29.65 24.71 10.46
N GLU A 824 28.98 23.80 11.15
CA GLU A 824 28.90 23.81 12.61
C GLU A 824 30.28 23.56 13.25
N ASN A 825 31.04 22.58 12.75
CA ASN A 825 32.42 22.31 13.18
C ASN A 825 33.34 23.52 12.94
N ALA A 826 33.24 24.14 11.76
CA ALA A 826 34.01 25.34 11.45
C ALA A 826 33.66 26.51 12.39
N ALA A 827 32.39 26.68 12.75
CA ALA A 827 31.94 27.68 13.72
C ALA A 827 32.46 27.40 15.13
N GLN A 828 32.44 26.15 15.59
CA GLN A 828 32.98 25.76 16.90
C GLN A 828 34.49 26.02 17.02
N CYS A 829 35.24 25.81 15.93
CA CYS A 829 36.68 26.02 15.88
C CYS A 829 37.10 27.48 15.62
N THR A 830 36.16 28.39 15.34
CA THR A 830 36.47 29.77 14.95
C THR A 830 35.86 30.76 15.95
N PRO A 831 36.69 31.44 16.76
CA PRO A 831 36.19 32.43 17.72
C PRO A 831 35.32 33.50 17.06
N GLY A 832 34.12 33.70 17.61
CA GLY A 832 33.18 34.72 17.15
C GLY A 832 32.35 34.32 15.93
N LEU A 833 32.63 33.22 15.23
CA LEU A 833 31.79 32.75 14.13
C LEU A 833 30.51 32.10 14.66
N GLN A 834 29.35 32.59 14.21
CA GLN A 834 28.04 32.10 14.63
C GLN A 834 27.22 31.67 13.42
N VAL A 835 26.65 30.47 13.49
CA VAL A 835 25.64 29.97 12.56
C VAL A 835 24.29 30.58 12.95
N THR A 836 23.87 31.61 12.24
CA THR A 836 22.62 32.34 12.55
C THR A 836 21.38 31.65 12.01
N ARG A 837 21.52 30.90 10.90
CA ARG A 837 20.41 30.21 10.25
C ARG A 837 20.88 29.04 9.41
N VAL A 838 20.17 27.92 9.49
CA VAL A 838 20.31 26.77 8.58
C VAL A 838 18.92 26.33 8.14
N ASP A 839 18.57 26.65 6.90
CA ASP A 839 17.27 26.34 6.31
C ASP A 839 17.43 25.31 5.19
N ARG A 840 16.41 24.47 5.01
CA ARG A 840 16.29 23.54 3.88
C ARG A 840 15.03 23.89 3.11
N PRO A 841 15.11 24.82 2.12
CA PRO A 841 13.95 25.57 1.63
C PRO A 841 12.94 24.72 0.84
N TYR A 842 13.37 23.62 0.22
CA TYR A 842 12.52 22.84 -0.68
C TYR A 842 12.28 21.42 -0.18
N PHE A 843 11.04 21.15 0.25
CA PHE A 843 10.63 19.78 0.62
C PHE A 843 10.72 18.80 -0.54
N THR A 844 10.48 19.27 -1.78
CA THR A 844 10.56 18.47 -3.01
C THR A 844 11.95 17.91 -3.28
N GLN A 845 13.00 18.53 -2.72
CA GLN A 845 14.38 18.08 -2.82
C GLN A 845 14.79 17.15 -1.66
N LEU A 846 13.83 16.72 -0.85
CA LEU A 846 14.07 15.81 0.29
C LEU A 846 15.13 16.33 1.29
N GLY A 847 15.30 17.65 1.31
CA GLY A 847 16.20 18.37 2.18
C GLY A 847 17.65 18.43 1.71
N THR A 848 18.02 18.04 0.48
CA THR A 848 19.43 18.03 0.05
C THR A 848 20.04 19.40 -0.22
N THR A 849 19.25 20.45 -0.43
CA THR A 849 19.74 21.83 -0.55
C THR A 849 19.60 22.59 0.76
N LEU A 850 20.64 23.32 1.12
CA LEU A 850 20.76 24.10 2.35
C LEU A 850 20.96 25.59 2.01
N TRP A 851 20.34 26.44 2.81
CA TRP A 851 20.58 27.87 2.89
C TRP A 851 21.15 28.17 4.27
N ILE A 852 22.38 28.66 4.32
CA ILE A 852 23.12 28.85 5.57
C ILE A 852 23.53 30.31 5.70
N GLU A 853 23.26 30.92 6.85
CA GLU A 853 23.64 32.30 7.15
C GLU A 853 24.59 32.31 8.35
N LEU A 854 25.77 32.90 8.17
CA LEU A 854 26.79 33.03 9.20
C LEU A 854 27.09 34.51 9.46
N LYS A 855 27.48 34.81 10.69
CA LYS A 855 27.98 36.13 11.11
C LYS A 855 29.18 35.95 12.02
N VAL A 856 30.07 36.94 12.03
CA VAL A 856 31.18 37.00 12.98
C VAL A 856 30.86 38.07 14.00
N SER A 857 30.83 37.75 15.29
CA SER A 857 30.77 38.72 16.38
C SER A 857 32.18 39.11 16.81
N ASP A 858 32.39 40.36 17.21
CA ASP A 858 33.61 40.72 17.94
C ASP A 858 33.63 39.93 19.25
N SER A 859 34.54 38.96 19.37
CA SER A 859 34.84 38.32 20.63
C SER A 859 35.46 39.38 21.54
N GLY A 860 34.64 40.02 22.36
CA GLY A 860 35.12 40.72 23.54
C GLY A 860 35.94 39.72 24.35
N VAL A 861 37.22 40.05 24.56
CA VAL A 861 37.96 39.51 25.70
C VAL A 861 37.13 39.87 26.92
N SER A 862 36.43 38.89 27.49
CA SER A 862 35.97 38.93 28.88
C SER A 862 37.00 38.24 29.74
#